data_AF-A0A1Q9ENR4-F1
#
_entry.id   AF-A0A1Q9ENR4-F1
#
_cell.length_a   1.000
_cell.length_b   1.000
_cell.length_c   1.000
_cell.angle_alpha   90.00
_cell.angle_beta   90.00
_cell.angle_gamma   90.00
#
_symmetry.space_group_name_H-M   'P 1'
#
loop_
_entity.id
_entity.type
_entity.pdbx_description
1 polymer ?
#
loop_
_entity_poly.entity_id
_entity_poly.type
_entity_poly.pdbx_seq_one_letter_code
_entity_poly.pdbx_strand_id
1 'polypeptide(L)'
;MAEAVKRIRGWQLDIETGKGLKPPLEQGEGEQGHSALASALLALWTHGKLSATMVQWLAWQAVLDGAQHEELLSMGKTGAYGSCPGNCHRDLMARFCKDLPLTKGDVVSVPAVDPKTGTTGPVDATVFLPHVVFSSLEEYDLFPDLFGLANLEKFWSLAEKTHDDRLTEHPLLKGPGWKHKTVPLFVHGDGAEFQTRDSLMIWSFGSLLCGLSSLLSHFMMACFPKSCSIAATWDAIMKWLAWSFRALGEGRHPTHDPDGKPLEKGSPFYEARGQPLTNGGYRAVIWSIQGDQEFFSNTLHLPHWRNARPCWLCDAKLSTDKPEKSVKTLDICRQDYCFTTNQQAIEHPRSNHALFSLPGCSSHMVRGDALHILFCKGVYSHFLGSILHYLCWYPDLAKGSALAKGKKRSLEKGKEPADTCKSPAERLALIFGLIQAKYKALGSGTRLTNLKLSMFTDKQKPHQSPPFLDCKGAEAKHLLPALLLVCQDGLLHDKIPCEREMLRALKAMDDLVQLWDVSDMFLAHNDFVKSLTLASEFLQAYEALAKWAEDMGKHHFHIVMKHHMFMHLARGAKHLNPRSHWCFKSEDFVGRIAALTHSVSMGVKSTSLCKKVAPKYRILLHLLLTRQGFDQAQKQVQPDPAPANIKLTAFYVNGSQVARRSLGWVRVPEVAAMPVEEVETVLQLKQRLCELCGAPRFRLRILIDGAAMEDDAPLLSDLDVQLLALPLRSLSPEELRLFKAAAAAGKLGEVERMLQDLHDPDQALHEAARAGQEGVVQLLLEARADANLRDSTGRTLLHLAATENDLKLAHLLLDAAADMSLVDRSGKQAFHVALERGRINMARLMLMAETCGADEDACAGIDKEEGLLSAASLGHEDIVRLLLEMQANMDAVDENGMTALHQSCARGNCHLASALLEAGCVRDIGDSDGKCALHWAIYKNHPAAVRLLLQAGANKDSADNTGTTPLHAAMGQGYTGTARMLLEAGANVDLRDRDP
;
A
#
# COMPACT_ATOMS: atom_id res chain seq x y z
N MET A 1 -19.37 21.15 49.69
CA MET A 1 -20.34 21.90 48.86
C MET A 1 -19.65 22.27 47.56
N ALA A 2 -20.16 21.81 46.42
CA ALA A 2 -19.58 22.14 45.12
C ALA A 2 -19.88 23.61 44.79
N GLU A 3 -18.86 24.47 44.80
CA GLU A 3 -19.00 25.84 44.31
C GLU A 3 -19.22 25.84 42.80
N ALA A 4 -20.28 26.52 42.37
CA ALA A 4 -20.63 26.63 40.96
C ALA A 4 -19.54 27.38 40.19
N VAL A 5 -19.10 26.80 39.06
CA VAL A 5 -18.12 27.40 38.15
C VAL A 5 -18.61 28.77 37.67
N LYS A 6 -17.94 29.84 38.13
CA LYS A 6 -18.24 31.23 37.73
C LYS A 6 -17.82 31.46 36.28
N ARG A 7 -18.63 32.22 35.52
CA ARG A 7 -18.28 32.66 34.16
C ARG A 7 -17.11 33.67 34.20
N ILE A 8 -16.28 33.70 33.14
CA ILE A 8 -15.07 34.53 32.94
C ILE A 8 -15.20 35.97 33.49
N ARG A 9 -16.33 36.62 33.23
CA ARG A 9 -16.59 38.01 33.64
C ARG A 9 -16.73 38.19 35.16
N GLY A 10 -17.23 37.19 35.88
CA GLY A 10 -17.38 37.24 37.34
C GLY A 10 -16.04 37.09 38.06
N TRP A 11 -15.10 36.34 37.47
CA TRP A 11 -13.77 36.14 38.02
C TRP A 11 -12.83 37.34 37.74
N GLN A 12 -12.99 37.99 36.59
CA GLN A 12 -12.31 39.26 36.28
C GLN A 12 -12.62 40.35 37.32
N LEU A 13 -13.89 40.41 37.76
CA LEU A 13 -14.35 41.29 38.82
C LEU A 13 -13.73 40.94 40.18
N ASP A 14 -13.55 39.65 40.49
CA ASP A 14 -12.94 39.17 41.74
C ASP A 14 -11.42 39.51 41.81
N ILE A 15 -10.74 39.59 40.66
CA ILE A 15 -9.36 40.11 40.57
C ILE A 15 -9.31 41.62 40.70
N GLU A 16 -10.14 42.36 39.96
CA GLU A 16 -10.19 43.83 40.00
C GLU A 16 -10.58 44.35 41.40
N THR A 17 -11.33 43.56 42.17
CA THR A 17 -11.75 43.87 43.54
C THR A 17 -10.84 43.30 44.62
N GLY A 18 -9.72 42.63 44.25
CA GLY A 18 -8.73 42.09 45.18
C GLY A 18 -9.19 40.87 46.00
N LYS A 19 -10.32 40.25 45.65
CA LYS A 19 -10.91 39.11 46.38
C LYS A 19 -10.36 37.74 45.95
N GLY A 20 -9.62 37.67 44.84
CA GLY A 20 -9.17 36.40 44.23
C GLY A 20 -7.73 35.96 44.50
N LEU A 21 -6.91 36.74 45.22
CA LEU A 21 -5.50 36.38 45.46
C LEU A 21 -5.36 35.60 46.77
N LYS A 22 -5.23 34.28 46.70
CA LYS A 22 -4.59 33.52 47.79
C LYS A 22 -3.12 33.94 47.87
N PRO A 23 -2.54 34.14 49.06
CA PRO A 23 -1.12 34.41 49.19
C PRO A 23 -0.31 33.24 48.61
N PRO A 24 0.85 33.49 47.96
CA PRO A 24 1.75 32.43 47.57
C PRO A 24 2.16 31.67 48.83
N LEU A 25 1.80 30.38 48.90
CA LEU A 25 2.28 29.48 49.94
C LEU A 25 3.82 29.41 49.83
N GLU A 26 4.49 29.45 50.98
CA GLU A 26 5.96 29.48 51.09
C GLU A 26 6.61 28.36 50.26
N GLN A 27 7.79 28.67 49.71
CA GLN A 27 8.57 27.81 48.81
C GLN A 27 8.85 26.45 49.47
N GLY A 28 8.06 25.44 49.13
CA GLY A 28 8.43 24.04 49.34
C GLY A 28 9.53 23.66 48.36
N GLU A 29 10.53 22.92 48.85
CA GLU A 29 11.66 22.41 48.08
C GLU A 29 11.18 21.78 46.77
N GLY A 30 11.57 22.39 45.64
CA GLY A 30 11.05 22.04 44.32
C GLY A 30 11.37 20.60 43.95
N GLU A 31 10.34 19.85 43.55
CA GLU A 31 10.50 18.57 42.86
C GLU A 31 11.45 18.79 41.66
N GLN A 32 12.62 18.16 41.69
CA GLN A 32 13.55 18.15 40.57
C GLN A 32 12.95 17.28 39.45
N GLY A 33 12.15 17.89 38.57
CA GLY A 33 11.49 17.24 37.44
C GLY A 33 10.80 18.24 36.51
N HIS A 34 10.28 17.77 35.37
CA HIS A 34 9.42 18.57 34.49
C HIS A 34 7.96 18.49 34.93
N SER A 35 7.20 19.59 34.81
CA SER A 35 5.78 19.57 35.13
C SER A 35 4.99 18.89 34.02
N ALA A 36 4.20 17.87 34.38
CA ALA A 36 3.30 17.20 33.45
C ALA A 36 2.27 18.16 32.84
N LEU A 37 1.72 19.08 33.65
CA LEU A 37 0.77 20.09 33.19
C LEU A 37 1.42 21.12 32.27
N ALA A 38 2.61 21.61 32.63
CA ALA A 38 3.38 22.52 31.79
C ALA A 38 3.69 21.89 30.42
N SER A 39 4.05 20.61 30.42
CA SER A 39 4.26 19.80 29.21
C SER A 39 3.00 19.69 28.37
N ALA A 40 1.85 19.40 28.97
CA ALA A 40 0.58 19.32 28.26
C ALA A 40 0.17 20.67 27.64
N LEU A 41 0.36 21.78 28.35
CA LEU A 41 0.04 23.12 27.85
C LEU A 41 0.93 23.53 26.67
N LEU A 42 2.25 23.28 26.78
CA LEU A 42 3.18 23.50 25.68
C LEU A 42 2.85 22.59 24.48
N ALA A 43 2.46 21.34 24.71
CA ALA A 43 2.01 20.44 23.65
C ALA A 43 0.79 21.01 22.92
N LEU A 44 -0.26 21.39 23.65
CA LEU A 44 -1.47 21.94 23.03
C LEU A 44 -1.21 23.23 22.24
N TRP A 45 -0.31 24.08 22.72
CA TRP A 45 0.06 25.31 22.00
C TRP A 45 0.87 25.04 20.73
N THR A 46 1.88 24.18 20.81
CA THR A 46 2.69 23.80 19.63
C THR A 46 1.90 22.98 18.61
N HIS A 47 0.82 22.31 19.01
CA HIS A 47 -0.14 21.68 18.11
C HIS A 47 -1.19 22.65 17.54
N GLY A 48 -1.11 23.94 17.87
CA GLY A 48 -2.05 24.97 17.42
C GLY A 48 -3.46 24.86 18.05
N LYS A 49 -3.64 24.04 19.08
CA LYS A 49 -4.92 23.88 19.79
C LYS A 49 -5.18 24.98 20.82
N LEU A 50 -4.12 25.59 21.36
CA LEU A 50 -4.20 26.73 22.28
C LEU A 50 -3.33 27.89 21.78
N SER A 51 -3.74 29.13 22.05
CA SER A 51 -2.90 30.30 21.83
C SER A 51 -1.86 30.46 22.96
N ALA A 52 -0.77 31.18 22.68
CA ALA A 52 0.25 31.51 23.70
C ALA A 52 -0.33 32.24 24.91
N THR A 53 -1.31 33.12 24.69
CA THR A 53 -2.03 33.84 25.74
C THR A 53 -2.92 32.91 26.56
N MET A 54 -3.54 31.91 25.92
CA MET A 54 -4.35 30.91 26.62
C MET A 54 -3.48 29.98 27.46
N VAL A 55 -2.29 29.60 26.98
CA VAL A 55 -1.31 28.83 27.78
C VAL A 55 -0.83 29.62 28.99
N GLN A 56 -0.45 30.88 28.80
CA GLN A 56 -0.10 31.76 29.92
C GLN A 56 -1.23 31.82 30.94
N TRP A 57 -2.46 32.05 30.49
CA TRP A 57 -3.62 32.15 31.36
C TRP A 57 -3.88 30.86 32.13
N LEU A 58 -3.91 29.70 31.46
CA LEU A 58 -4.11 28.39 32.09
C LEU A 58 -2.98 28.05 33.09
N ALA A 59 -1.73 28.36 32.74
CA ALA A 59 -0.60 28.17 33.65
C ALA A 59 -0.71 29.07 34.89
N TRP A 60 -1.15 30.33 34.70
CA TRP A 60 -1.36 31.26 35.82
C TRP A 60 -2.53 30.83 36.71
N GLN A 61 -3.63 30.31 36.14
CA GLN A 61 -4.72 29.72 36.92
C GLN A 61 -4.23 28.57 37.79
N ALA A 62 -3.44 27.65 37.21
CA ALA A 62 -2.91 26.52 37.96
C ALA A 62 -2.02 26.97 39.14
N VAL A 63 -1.23 28.03 38.96
CA VAL A 63 -0.43 28.64 40.03
C VAL A 63 -1.33 29.25 41.12
N LEU A 64 -2.40 29.95 40.76
CA LEU A 64 -3.37 30.52 41.72
C LEU A 64 -4.13 29.45 42.50
N ASP A 65 -4.41 28.31 41.86
CA ASP A 65 -5.05 27.14 42.48
C ASP A 65 -4.08 26.35 43.40
N GLY A 66 -2.80 26.72 43.45
CA GLY A 66 -1.82 26.20 44.39
C GLY A 66 -0.68 25.37 43.79
N ALA A 67 -0.53 25.30 42.46
CA ALA A 67 0.59 24.59 41.83
C ALA A 67 1.91 25.34 42.05
N GLN A 68 2.93 24.67 42.62
CA GLN A 68 4.21 25.28 43.01
C GLN A 68 5.37 25.07 42.02
N HIS A 69 5.13 24.54 40.83
CA HIS A 69 6.21 24.16 39.90
C HIS A 69 6.80 25.36 39.14
N GLU A 70 8.14 25.44 39.04
CA GLU A 70 8.86 26.56 38.42
C GLU A 70 8.47 26.79 36.95
N GLU A 71 8.35 25.73 36.14
CA GLU A 71 7.89 25.82 34.75
C GLU A 71 6.50 26.48 34.60
N LEU A 72 5.53 26.14 35.46
CA LEU A 72 4.18 26.73 35.42
C LEU A 72 4.21 28.20 35.86
N LEU A 73 4.99 28.52 36.89
CA LEU A 73 5.22 29.89 37.34
C LEU A 73 5.87 30.73 36.22
N SER A 74 6.84 30.16 35.52
CA SER A 74 7.54 30.76 34.39
C SER A 74 6.61 30.99 33.20
N MET A 75 5.76 30.01 32.86
CA MET A 75 4.73 30.12 31.81
C MET A 75 3.69 31.19 32.12
N GLY A 76 3.14 31.19 33.34
CA GLY A 76 2.14 32.17 33.77
C GLY A 76 2.67 33.62 33.77
N LYS A 77 3.99 33.78 34.00
CA LYS A 77 4.69 35.08 33.95
C LYS A 77 5.09 35.53 32.54
N THR A 78 4.91 34.72 31.48
CA THR A 78 5.24 35.13 30.10
C THR A 78 4.38 36.31 29.65
N GLY A 79 4.92 37.26 28.89
CA GLY A 79 4.15 38.42 28.43
C GLY A 79 3.78 39.47 29.49
N ALA A 80 4.29 39.32 30.72
CA ALA A 80 4.15 40.23 31.87
C ALA A 80 2.71 40.73 32.12
N TYR A 81 1.95 39.91 32.86
CA TYR A 81 0.61 40.27 33.35
C TYR A 81 0.65 41.59 34.15
N GLY A 82 -0.08 42.61 33.68
CA GLY A 82 -0.43 43.79 34.48
C GLY A 82 0.37 45.08 34.32
N SER A 83 1.46 45.16 33.55
CA SER A 83 2.14 46.46 33.37
C SER A 83 2.83 46.75 32.04
N CYS A 84 3.12 45.75 31.20
CA CYS A 84 3.52 45.95 29.80
C CYS A 84 3.17 44.67 29.03
N PRO A 85 2.30 44.69 27.99
CA PRO A 85 2.00 43.49 27.22
C PRO A 85 3.22 43.08 26.40
N GLY A 86 4.08 42.26 27.02
CA GLY A 86 5.12 41.54 26.33
C GLY A 86 4.49 40.52 25.39
N ASN A 87 5.17 40.18 24.30
CA ASN A 87 4.69 39.15 23.41
C ASN A 87 4.82 37.79 24.13
N CYS A 88 3.73 37.29 24.73
CA CYS A 88 3.71 36.02 25.49
C CYS A 88 4.30 34.87 24.68
N HIS A 89 4.04 34.87 23.37
CA HIS A 89 4.60 33.89 22.45
C HIS A 89 6.13 34.00 22.37
N ARG A 90 6.69 35.21 22.18
CA ARG A 90 8.15 35.46 22.20
C ARG A 90 8.78 35.08 23.55
N ASP A 91 8.08 35.34 24.65
CA ASP A 91 8.63 35.05 25.98
C ASP A 91 8.60 33.54 26.30
N LEU A 92 7.55 32.82 25.87
CA LEU A 92 7.51 31.35 25.89
C LEU A 92 8.66 30.78 25.04
N MET A 93 8.84 31.29 23.82
CA MET A 93 9.95 30.94 22.93
C MET A 93 11.33 31.12 23.58
N ALA A 94 11.60 32.31 24.09
CA ALA A 94 12.90 32.64 24.68
C ALA A 94 13.19 31.81 25.94
N ARG A 95 12.16 31.29 26.61
CA ARG A 95 12.31 30.48 27.83
C ARG A 95 12.48 28.99 27.53
N PHE A 96 11.69 28.44 26.60
CA PHE A 96 11.62 27.00 26.32
C PHE A 96 12.36 26.58 25.03
N CYS A 97 13.13 27.47 24.41
CA CYS A 97 13.88 27.19 23.18
C CYS A 97 15.29 27.79 23.17
N LYS A 98 15.95 27.80 24.34
CA LYS A 98 17.30 28.38 24.46
C LYS A 98 18.38 27.51 23.83
N ASP A 99 18.17 26.20 23.81
CA ASP A 99 19.19 25.19 23.50
C ASP A 99 18.89 24.40 22.22
N LEU A 100 18.12 25.00 21.30
CA LEU A 100 17.86 24.41 19.98
C LEU A 100 18.83 25.00 18.94
N PRO A 101 19.83 24.24 18.45
CA PRO A 101 20.82 24.64 17.46
C PRO A 101 20.22 24.85 16.06
N LEU A 102 18.90 24.71 15.88
CA LEU A 102 18.24 25.16 14.65
C LEU A 102 18.61 26.61 14.37
N THR A 103 19.26 26.82 13.24
CA THR A 103 19.69 28.14 12.81
C THR A 103 18.49 29.06 12.64
N LYS A 104 18.74 30.37 12.77
CA LYS A 104 17.72 31.36 12.39
C LYS A 104 17.47 31.18 10.91
N GLY A 105 16.20 31.10 10.50
CA GLY A 105 15.86 31.03 9.08
C GLY A 105 16.40 32.26 8.33
N ASP A 106 16.93 32.03 7.15
CA ASP A 106 17.52 33.05 6.30
C ASP A 106 16.43 33.88 5.64
N VAL A 107 16.69 35.18 5.48
CA VAL A 107 15.73 36.10 4.88
C VAL A 107 16.03 36.24 3.38
N VAL A 108 15.06 35.89 2.56
CA VAL A 108 15.10 36.01 1.10
C VAL A 108 14.09 37.07 0.66
N SER A 109 14.53 38.06 -0.10
CA SER A 109 13.61 39.03 -0.70
C SER A 109 12.91 38.41 -1.90
N VAL A 110 11.58 38.40 -1.88
CA VAL A 110 10.74 37.79 -2.91
C VAL A 110 9.70 38.78 -3.42
N PRO A 111 9.37 38.79 -4.72
CA PRO A 111 8.28 39.62 -5.22
C PRO A 111 6.94 39.02 -4.78
N ALA A 112 6.02 39.84 -4.30
CA ALA A 112 4.69 39.41 -3.85
C ALA A 112 3.64 40.49 -4.14
N VAL A 113 2.38 40.08 -4.25
CA VAL A 113 1.22 40.99 -4.36
C VAL A 113 0.73 41.33 -2.96
N ASP A 114 0.51 42.61 -2.68
CA ASP A 114 -0.24 43.02 -1.50
C ASP A 114 -1.75 42.78 -1.74
N PRO A 115 -2.40 41.90 -0.96
CA PRO A 115 -3.80 41.53 -1.18
C PRO A 115 -4.79 42.69 -0.95
N LYS A 116 -4.37 43.78 -0.29
CA LYS A 116 -5.22 44.96 -0.07
C LYS A 116 -5.13 45.98 -1.19
N THR A 117 -3.93 46.20 -1.72
CA THR A 117 -3.65 47.25 -2.72
C THR A 117 -3.55 46.69 -4.14
N GLY A 118 -3.37 45.38 -4.29
CA GLY A 118 -3.12 44.71 -5.57
C GLY A 118 -1.74 45.00 -6.17
N THR A 119 -0.91 45.81 -5.51
CA THR A 119 0.42 46.19 -6.03
C THR A 119 1.45 45.11 -5.74
N THR A 120 2.34 44.87 -6.70
CA THR A 120 3.50 43.99 -6.55
C THR A 120 4.70 44.73 -5.97
N GLY A 121 5.38 44.11 -5.00
CA GLY A 121 6.59 44.67 -4.39
C GLY A 121 7.45 43.61 -3.70
N PRO A 122 8.68 43.95 -3.30
CA PRO A 122 9.57 43.04 -2.58
C PRO A 122 9.08 42.83 -1.14
N VAL A 123 9.05 41.57 -0.71
CA VAL A 123 8.67 41.13 0.63
C VAL A 123 9.71 40.13 1.14
N ASP A 124 10.00 40.20 2.42
CA ASP A 124 10.92 39.25 3.06
C ASP A 124 10.22 37.91 3.35
N ALA A 125 10.66 36.84 2.69
CA ALA A 125 10.36 35.46 3.06
C ALA A 125 11.47 34.92 3.98
N THR A 126 11.12 34.04 4.91
CA THR A 126 12.10 33.31 5.73
C THR A 126 12.19 31.88 5.23
N VAL A 127 13.40 31.39 4.98
CA VAL A 127 13.65 30.06 4.45
C VAL A 127 14.60 29.33 5.39
N PHE A 128 14.26 28.09 5.75
CA PHE A 128 15.18 27.20 6.44
C PHE A 128 15.95 26.41 5.39
N LEU A 129 17.26 26.61 5.33
CA LEU A 129 18.12 25.96 4.36
C LEU A 129 18.40 24.50 4.78
N PRO A 130 18.01 23.50 3.98
CA PRO A 130 18.19 22.08 4.32
C PRO A 130 19.58 21.67 4.81
N HIS A 131 20.67 22.14 4.18
CA HIS A 131 22.02 21.74 4.56
C HIS A 131 22.45 22.30 5.92
N VAL A 132 21.97 23.50 6.25
CA VAL A 132 22.24 24.15 7.53
C VAL A 132 21.46 23.48 8.65
N VAL A 133 20.17 23.19 8.39
CA VAL A 133 19.32 22.43 9.33
C VAL A 133 19.95 21.05 9.60
N PHE A 134 20.34 20.33 8.54
CA PHE A 134 20.97 19.02 8.64
C PHE A 134 22.26 19.06 9.47
N SER A 135 23.17 19.98 9.17
CA SER A 135 24.43 20.15 9.91
C SER A 135 24.18 20.52 11.38
N SER A 136 23.26 21.45 11.64
CA SER A 136 22.95 21.91 13.01
C SER A 136 22.32 20.84 13.89
N LEU A 137 21.67 19.83 13.31
CA LEU A 137 21.02 18.77 14.04
C LEU A 137 21.98 17.61 14.38
N GLU A 138 23.19 17.57 13.83
CA GLU A 138 24.15 16.48 14.11
C GLU A 138 24.49 16.36 15.59
N GLU A 139 24.51 17.48 16.32
CA GLU A 139 24.84 17.53 17.75
C GLU A 139 23.76 16.90 18.66
N TYR A 140 22.62 16.48 18.11
CA TYR A 140 21.56 15.82 18.87
C TYR A 140 21.70 14.31 18.93
N ASP A 141 21.48 13.75 20.12
CA ASP A 141 21.46 12.29 20.35
C ASP A 141 20.43 11.55 19.47
N LEU A 142 19.32 12.20 19.11
CA LEU A 142 18.27 11.64 18.26
C LEU A 142 18.53 11.80 16.75
N PHE A 143 19.65 12.41 16.34
CA PHE A 143 19.99 12.59 14.93
C PHE A 143 19.96 11.28 14.12
N PRO A 144 20.52 10.15 14.63
CA PRO A 144 20.45 8.87 13.91
C PRO A 144 19.02 8.37 13.69
N ASP A 145 18.14 8.55 14.68
CA ASP A 145 16.75 8.11 14.62
C ASP A 145 15.90 9.02 13.73
N LEU A 146 16.19 10.33 13.76
CA LEU A 146 15.50 11.36 12.98
C LEU A 146 15.70 11.15 11.46
N PHE A 147 16.89 10.74 11.05
CA PHE A 147 17.25 10.50 9.65
C PHE A 147 17.27 9.01 9.28
N GLY A 148 16.95 8.11 10.21
CA GLY A 148 16.86 6.67 9.99
C GLY A 148 18.19 6.06 9.55
N LEU A 149 19.31 6.51 10.14
CA LEU A 149 20.67 6.15 9.72
C LEU A 149 20.91 4.62 9.77
N ALA A 150 20.29 3.94 10.74
CA ALA A 150 20.35 2.48 10.87
C ALA A 150 19.68 1.73 9.70
N ASN A 151 18.72 2.35 9.01
CA ASN A 151 17.92 1.73 7.95
C ASN A 151 18.44 2.05 6.54
N LEU A 152 19.52 2.85 6.41
CA LEU A 152 20.01 3.30 5.10
C LEU A 152 20.47 2.15 4.20
N GLU A 153 21.21 1.19 4.74
CA GLU A 153 21.69 0.05 3.96
C GLU A 153 20.53 -0.81 3.45
N LYS A 154 19.55 -1.09 4.33
CA LYS A 154 18.33 -1.82 3.97
C LYS A 154 17.57 -1.08 2.88
N PHE A 155 17.39 0.23 3.02
CA PHE A 155 16.71 1.08 2.03
C PHE A 155 17.36 0.96 0.65
N TRP A 156 18.67 1.23 0.54
CA TRP A 156 19.34 1.28 -0.76
C TRP A 156 19.48 -0.11 -1.39
N SER A 157 19.65 -1.16 -0.57
CA SER A 157 19.70 -2.54 -1.08
C SER A 157 18.35 -2.99 -1.62
N LEU A 158 17.24 -2.60 -0.98
CA LEU A 158 15.90 -2.85 -1.53
C LEU A 158 15.63 -2.02 -2.78
N ALA A 159 16.05 -0.75 -2.80
CA ALA A 159 15.90 0.11 -3.97
C ALA A 159 16.63 -0.46 -5.20
N GLU A 160 17.84 -1.01 -5.04
CA GLU A 160 18.58 -1.67 -6.12
C GLU A 160 17.85 -2.90 -6.68
N LYS A 161 17.21 -3.70 -5.82
CA LYS A 161 16.42 -4.87 -6.26
C LYS A 161 15.22 -4.51 -7.14
N THR A 162 14.73 -3.26 -7.06
CA THR A 162 13.63 -2.80 -7.92
C THR A 162 14.05 -2.51 -9.37
N HIS A 163 15.35 -2.60 -9.69
CA HIS A 163 15.92 -2.23 -10.99
C HIS A 163 15.54 -0.81 -11.43
N ASP A 164 15.56 0.13 -10.48
CA ASP A 164 15.22 1.53 -10.75
C ASP A 164 16.33 2.22 -11.55
N ASP A 165 15.98 2.71 -12.74
CA ASP A 165 16.92 3.37 -13.66
C ASP A 165 17.46 4.71 -13.14
N ARG A 166 16.87 5.26 -12.05
CA ARG A 166 17.41 6.43 -11.35
C ARG A 166 18.71 6.12 -10.60
N LEU A 167 18.95 4.85 -10.27
CA LEU A 167 20.21 4.41 -9.65
C LEU A 167 21.31 4.17 -10.70
N THR A 168 20.97 3.98 -11.97
CA THR A 168 21.97 3.74 -13.01
C THR A 168 22.76 5.03 -13.29
N GLU A 169 24.08 4.97 -13.17
CA GLU A 169 25.01 6.11 -13.42
C GLU A 169 24.79 7.36 -12.55
N HIS A 170 24.07 7.24 -11.44
CA HIS A 170 23.76 8.40 -10.60
C HIS A 170 25.08 9.05 -10.11
N PRO A 171 25.32 10.37 -10.33
CA PRO A 171 26.60 11.04 -10.07
C PRO A 171 27.11 10.92 -8.63
N LEU A 172 26.21 10.56 -7.72
CA LEU A 172 26.43 10.44 -6.29
C LEU A 172 26.78 9.01 -5.83
N LEU A 173 26.73 7.97 -6.67
CA LEU A 173 27.17 6.60 -6.34
C LEU A 173 28.70 6.44 -6.29
N LYS A 174 29.40 7.44 -5.74
CA LYS A 174 30.85 7.50 -5.71
C LYS A 174 31.37 7.08 -4.34
N GLY A 175 32.21 6.04 -4.35
CA GLY A 175 33.02 5.60 -3.22
C GLY A 175 32.48 4.37 -2.47
N PRO A 176 33.36 3.62 -1.78
CA PRO A 176 32.96 2.48 -0.98
C PRO A 176 32.08 2.93 0.20
N GLY A 177 30.98 2.21 0.46
CA GLY A 177 30.10 2.45 1.62
C GLY A 177 29.07 3.57 1.49
N TRP A 178 28.79 4.06 0.27
CA TRP A 178 27.81 5.14 0.06
C TRP A 178 26.40 4.84 0.61
N LYS A 179 26.00 3.56 0.63
CA LYS A 179 24.71 3.09 1.17
C LYS A 179 24.52 3.38 2.65
N HIS A 180 25.60 3.49 3.43
CA HIS A 180 25.52 3.80 4.86
C HIS A 180 25.59 5.31 5.15
N LYS A 181 25.91 6.13 4.15
CA LYS A 181 26.19 7.57 4.32
C LYS A 181 25.23 8.49 3.57
N THR A 182 24.37 7.94 2.73
CA THR A 182 23.49 8.71 1.84
C THR A 182 22.06 8.61 2.34
N VAL A 183 21.49 9.71 2.81
CA VAL A 183 20.11 9.77 3.28
C VAL A 183 19.17 10.08 2.09
N PRO A 184 18.18 9.22 1.76
CA PRO A 184 17.17 9.52 0.75
C PRO A 184 16.17 10.56 1.26
N LEU A 185 15.96 11.60 0.45
CA LEU A 185 15.08 12.72 0.79
C LEU A 185 13.78 12.64 0.01
N PHE A 186 12.70 12.89 0.73
CA PHE A 186 11.36 12.96 0.20
C PHE A 186 10.92 14.42 0.31
N VAL A 187 10.91 15.12 -0.81
CA VAL A 187 10.47 16.51 -0.86
C VAL A 187 8.99 16.50 -1.19
N HIS A 188 8.17 17.14 -0.36
CA HIS A 188 6.76 17.30 -0.67
C HIS A 188 6.37 18.76 -0.77
N GLY A 189 5.65 19.10 -1.84
CA GLY A 189 5.00 20.39 -2.03
C GLY A 189 3.50 20.27 -1.85
N ASP A 190 2.93 21.03 -0.91
CA ASP A 190 1.49 21.11 -0.69
C ASP A 190 0.91 22.41 -1.27
N GLY A 191 -0.17 22.30 -2.04
CA GLY A 191 -0.77 23.35 -2.84
C GLY A 191 -2.30 23.37 -2.75
N ALA A 192 -2.87 23.46 -1.54
CA ALA A 192 -4.32 23.48 -1.34
C ALA A 192 -5.07 24.51 -2.22
N GLU A 193 -6.08 24.02 -2.97
CA GLU A 193 -7.06 24.70 -3.82
C GLU A 193 -7.04 26.23 -3.85
N PHE A 194 -6.92 26.83 -5.05
CA PHE A 194 -6.98 28.28 -5.31
C PHE A 194 -8.29 28.97 -4.90
N GLN A 195 -9.22 28.23 -4.30
CA GLN A 195 -10.57 28.68 -4.00
C GLN A 195 -10.75 29.17 -2.55
N THR A 196 -9.80 28.92 -1.64
CA THR A 196 -9.90 29.42 -0.26
C THR A 196 -9.16 30.75 -0.07
N ARG A 197 -9.77 31.69 0.66
CA ARG A 197 -9.26 33.06 0.85
C ARG A 197 -7.94 33.15 1.64
N ASP A 198 -7.60 32.10 2.40
CA ASP A 198 -6.40 32.02 3.23
C ASP A 198 -5.74 30.63 3.08
N SER A 199 -4.85 30.47 2.11
CA SER A 199 -4.09 29.22 1.92
C SER A 199 -2.59 29.48 2.06
N LEU A 200 -1.86 28.49 2.58
CA LEU A 200 -0.41 28.53 2.72
C LEU A 200 0.19 27.45 1.84
N MET A 201 1.18 27.80 1.05
CA MET A 201 2.00 26.80 0.39
C MET A 201 3.13 26.44 1.34
N ILE A 202 3.19 25.16 1.71
CA ILE A 202 4.17 24.63 2.68
C ILE A 202 5.01 23.59 1.96
N TRP A 203 6.33 23.67 2.19
CA TRP A 203 7.28 22.67 1.72
C TRP A 203 7.76 21.86 2.92
N SER A 204 7.55 20.56 2.87
CA SER A 204 8.00 19.63 3.91
C SER A 204 9.08 18.67 3.39
N PHE A 205 9.95 18.24 4.30
CA PHE A 205 11.12 17.42 4.01
C PHE A 205 11.16 16.14 4.86
N GLY A 206 11.15 15.00 4.17
CA GLY A 206 11.80 13.71 4.49
C GLY A 206 11.42 12.98 5.77
N SER A 207 10.46 12.03 5.70
CA SER A 207 9.90 11.32 6.87
C SER A 207 9.93 9.79 6.91
N LEU A 208 10.19 9.11 5.78
CA LEU A 208 9.70 7.73 5.61
C LEU A 208 10.59 6.64 6.20
N LEU A 209 11.87 6.91 6.43
CA LEU A 209 12.81 5.90 6.93
C LEU A 209 12.62 5.55 8.41
N CYS A 210 11.96 6.43 9.16
CA CYS A 210 12.03 6.40 10.61
C CYS A 210 10.75 5.82 11.24
N GLY A 211 9.66 5.65 10.47
CA GLY A 211 8.37 5.19 11.00
C GLY A 211 7.73 6.12 12.06
N LEU A 212 8.41 7.22 12.40
CA LEU A 212 8.07 8.16 13.47
C LEU A 212 6.75 8.91 13.18
N SER A 213 6.21 9.58 14.20
CA SER A 213 5.04 10.46 14.04
C SER A 213 5.35 11.61 13.07
N SER A 214 4.34 12.23 12.45
CA SER A 214 4.56 13.23 11.40
C SER A 214 5.36 14.46 11.84
N LEU A 215 5.31 14.81 13.12
CA LEU A 215 6.05 15.97 13.59
C LEU A 215 7.54 15.68 13.78
N LEU A 216 7.90 14.43 14.06
CA LEU A 216 9.30 13.98 14.18
C LEU A 216 9.95 13.71 12.82
N SER A 217 9.15 13.59 11.78
CA SER A 217 9.59 13.11 10.49
C SER A 217 9.46 14.16 9.39
N HIS A 218 8.81 15.30 9.62
CA HIS A 218 8.69 16.36 8.61
C HIS A 218 9.33 17.67 9.05
N PHE A 219 10.26 18.16 8.23
CA PHE A 219 10.87 19.48 8.38
C PHE A 219 10.22 20.53 7.48
N MET A 220 9.80 21.66 8.06
CA MET A 220 9.30 22.80 7.28
C MET A 220 10.49 23.58 6.70
N MET A 221 10.54 23.72 5.36
CA MET A 221 11.59 24.51 4.70
C MET A 221 11.16 25.95 4.44
N ALA A 222 9.93 26.14 3.95
CA ALA A 222 9.36 27.45 3.65
C ALA A 222 7.83 27.42 3.76
N CYS A 223 7.23 28.56 4.10
CA CYS A 223 5.78 28.75 4.18
C CYS A 223 5.40 30.13 3.68
N PHE A 224 4.58 30.23 2.63
CA PHE A 224 4.18 31.52 2.07
C PHE A 224 2.68 31.58 1.75
N PRO A 225 1.97 32.70 2.03
CA PRO A 225 0.55 32.84 1.74
C PRO A 225 0.25 32.86 0.23
N LYS A 226 -0.73 32.05 -0.18
CA LYS A 226 -1.22 31.92 -1.56
C LYS A 226 -1.83 33.22 -2.10
N SER A 227 -2.53 33.97 -1.25
CA SER A 227 -3.13 35.26 -1.60
C SER A 227 -2.11 36.35 -1.96
N CYS A 228 -0.84 36.15 -1.61
CA CYS A 228 0.24 37.11 -1.85
C CYS A 228 1.25 36.60 -2.89
N SER A 229 1.21 35.31 -3.25
CA SER A 229 2.18 34.68 -4.14
C SER A 229 1.88 34.97 -5.61
N ILE A 230 2.94 35.20 -6.38
CA ILE A 230 2.98 35.17 -7.84
C ILE A 230 3.99 34.12 -8.29
N ALA A 231 4.03 33.79 -9.58
CA ALA A 231 4.99 32.79 -10.11
C ALA A 231 6.43 33.10 -9.67
N ALA A 232 6.87 34.35 -9.83
CA ALA A 232 8.22 34.80 -9.47
C ALA A 232 8.55 34.75 -7.95
N THR A 233 7.53 34.68 -7.07
CA THR A 233 7.76 34.54 -5.63
C THR A 233 8.51 33.24 -5.32
N TRP A 234 8.09 32.16 -5.98
CA TRP A 234 8.62 30.82 -5.74
C TRP A 234 9.96 30.58 -6.42
N ASP A 235 10.19 31.17 -7.59
CA ASP A 235 11.49 31.11 -8.28
C ASP A 235 12.64 31.58 -7.37
N ALA A 236 12.43 32.70 -6.66
CA ALA A 236 13.41 33.25 -5.72
C ALA A 236 13.66 32.31 -4.53
N ILE A 237 12.61 31.74 -3.92
CA ILE A 237 12.74 30.77 -2.81
C ILE A 237 13.44 29.50 -3.28
N MET A 238 13.08 29.00 -4.46
CA MET A 238 13.59 27.75 -5.00
C MET A 238 15.05 27.82 -5.44
N LYS A 239 15.52 28.99 -5.85
CA LYS A 239 16.95 29.23 -6.08
C LYS A 239 17.78 28.94 -4.81
N TRP A 240 17.36 29.47 -3.67
CA TRP A 240 18.03 29.24 -2.39
C TRP A 240 17.90 27.79 -1.91
N LEU A 241 16.73 27.17 -2.07
CA LEU A 241 16.53 25.76 -1.73
C LEU A 241 17.37 24.83 -2.60
N ALA A 242 17.41 25.03 -3.92
CA ALA A 242 18.24 24.24 -4.84
C ALA A 242 19.73 24.38 -4.52
N TRP A 243 20.21 25.60 -4.25
CA TRP A 243 21.58 25.83 -3.79
C TRP A 243 21.89 25.03 -2.51
N SER A 244 20.99 25.04 -1.54
CA SER A 244 21.13 24.26 -0.31
C SER A 244 21.06 22.74 -0.55
N PHE A 245 20.19 22.25 -1.43
CA PHE A 245 20.10 20.82 -1.75
C PHE A 245 21.36 20.31 -2.45
N ARG A 246 21.99 21.14 -3.29
CA ARG A 246 23.28 20.80 -3.90
C ARG A 246 24.36 20.59 -2.84
N ALA A 247 24.50 21.51 -1.89
CA ALA A 247 25.42 21.38 -0.76
C ALA A 247 25.14 20.11 0.06
N LEU A 248 23.86 19.83 0.33
CA LEU A 248 23.43 18.64 1.06
C LEU A 248 23.78 17.33 0.34
N GLY A 249 23.67 17.29 -0.98
CA GLY A 249 24.07 16.14 -1.80
C GLY A 249 25.59 15.97 -1.91
N GLU A 250 26.36 17.06 -1.85
CA GLU A 250 27.83 17.02 -1.79
C GLU A 250 28.36 16.64 -0.40
N GLY A 251 27.54 16.77 0.65
CA GLY A 251 27.94 16.52 2.04
C GLY A 251 28.88 17.61 2.60
N ARG A 252 28.95 18.77 1.95
CA ARG A 252 29.83 19.89 2.33
C ARG A 252 29.10 21.23 2.26
N HIS A 253 29.51 22.16 3.11
CA HIS A 253 29.06 23.54 3.02
C HIS A 253 29.55 24.18 1.71
N PRO A 254 28.69 24.99 1.06
CA PRO A 254 28.99 25.57 -0.24
C PRO A 254 30.13 26.60 -0.13
N THR A 255 30.91 26.73 -1.21
CA THR A 255 32.00 27.73 -1.32
C THR A 255 31.58 29.00 -2.06
N HIS A 256 30.46 28.94 -2.77
CA HIS A 256 29.88 30.02 -3.56
C HIS A 256 28.44 30.26 -3.09
N ASP A 257 27.94 31.48 -3.28
CA ASP A 257 26.56 31.87 -3.00
C ASP A 257 25.57 31.29 -4.04
N PRO A 258 24.24 31.48 -3.88
CA PRO A 258 23.25 31.01 -4.85
C PRO A 258 23.36 31.62 -6.26
N ASP A 259 24.11 32.72 -6.41
CA ASP A 259 24.41 33.38 -7.68
C ASP A 259 25.72 32.87 -8.33
N GLY A 260 26.41 31.94 -7.67
CA GLY A 260 27.67 31.37 -8.13
C GLY A 260 28.88 32.27 -7.85
N LYS A 261 28.74 33.32 -7.05
CA LYS A 261 29.87 34.17 -6.63
C LYS A 261 30.56 33.55 -5.41
N PRO A 262 31.89 33.65 -5.28
CA PRO A 262 32.59 33.19 -4.08
C PRO A 262 32.01 33.83 -2.82
N LEU A 263 31.85 33.07 -1.74
CA LEU A 263 31.39 33.62 -0.48
C LEU A 263 32.42 34.64 0.05
N GLU A 264 31.96 35.85 0.36
CA GLU A 264 32.80 36.94 0.87
C GLU A 264 32.84 36.98 2.41
N LYS A 265 33.89 37.62 2.94
CA LYS A 265 34.11 37.80 4.39
C LYS A 265 33.02 38.70 4.96
N GLY A 266 32.05 38.10 5.65
CA GLY A 266 30.81 38.76 6.12
C GLY A 266 29.54 37.96 5.84
N SER A 267 29.59 36.98 4.93
CA SER A 267 28.51 36.01 4.74
C SER A 267 28.39 35.07 5.96
N PRO A 268 27.16 34.70 6.39
CA PRO A 268 26.97 33.75 7.49
C PRO A 268 27.57 32.36 7.21
N PHE A 269 27.80 32.02 5.94
CA PHE A 269 28.37 30.74 5.52
C PHE A 269 29.89 30.80 5.28
N TYR A 270 30.51 31.98 5.40
CA TYR A 270 31.91 32.16 5.04
C TYR A 270 32.83 31.26 5.86
N GLU A 271 32.69 31.22 7.19
CA GLU A 271 33.58 30.42 8.05
C GLU A 271 33.45 28.91 7.80
N ALA A 272 32.25 28.44 7.47
CA ALA A 272 31.97 27.03 7.21
C ALA A 272 32.32 26.59 5.77
N ARG A 273 32.69 27.51 4.87
CA ARG A 273 32.86 27.22 3.43
C ARG A 273 33.77 26.01 3.15
N GLY A 274 33.24 25.01 2.44
CA GLY A 274 33.97 23.80 2.08
C GLY A 274 34.17 22.76 3.20
N GLN A 275 33.76 23.06 4.43
CA GLN A 275 33.79 22.10 5.55
C GLN A 275 32.72 21.00 5.35
N PRO A 276 32.93 19.78 5.87
CA PRO A 276 31.91 18.74 5.86
C PRO A 276 30.67 19.19 6.65
N LEU A 277 29.47 18.80 6.18
CA LEU A 277 28.21 19.12 6.89
C LEU A 277 28.09 18.35 8.21
N THR A 278 28.65 17.16 8.25
CA THR A 278 28.63 16.27 9.41
C THR A 278 30.00 15.64 9.62
N ASN A 279 30.39 15.43 10.88
CA ASN A 279 31.59 14.68 11.26
C ASN A 279 31.56 13.24 10.73
N GLY A 280 30.37 12.62 10.68
CA GLY A 280 30.18 11.28 10.11
C GLY A 280 30.34 11.18 8.58
N GLY A 281 30.39 12.32 7.89
CA GLY A 281 30.41 12.38 6.42
C GLY A 281 29.09 11.93 5.79
N TYR A 282 27.97 12.09 6.52
CA TYR A 282 26.63 11.89 6.00
C TYR A 282 26.25 13.01 5.05
N ARG A 283 25.50 12.64 4.02
CA ARG A 283 24.92 13.53 3.02
C ARG A 283 23.48 13.12 2.75
N ALA A 284 22.71 13.96 2.08
CA ALA A 284 21.34 13.61 1.71
C ALA A 284 20.99 14.02 0.28
N VAL A 285 20.18 13.19 -0.39
CA VAL A 285 19.90 13.30 -1.83
C VAL A 285 18.41 13.19 -2.09
N ILE A 286 17.88 13.98 -3.01
CA ILE A 286 16.47 13.89 -3.37
C ILE A 286 16.22 12.55 -4.07
N TRP A 287 15.37 11.73 -3.46
CA TRP A 287 14.95 10.43 -3.99
C TRP A 287 13.54 10.51 -4.59
N SER A 288 12.67 11.29 -3.97
CA SER A 288 11.26 11.41 -4.35
C SER A 288 10.79 12.85 -4.19
N ILE A 289 10.08 13.35 -5.19
CA ILE A 289 9.39 14.64 -5.17
C ILE A 289 7.90 14.36 -5.25
N GLN A 290 7.16 14.73 -4.21
CA GLN A 290 5.75 14.44 -4.05
C GLN A 290 4.95 15.74 -4.01
N GLY A 291 3.69 15.64 -4.39
CA GLY A 291 2.74 16.74 -4.27
C GLY A 291 1.43 16.43 -4.98
N ASP A 292 0.53 17.39 -4.92
CA ASP A 292 -0.72 17.33 -5.65
C ASP A 292 -0.54 17.82 -7.11
N GLN A 293 -1.64 17.77 -7.86
CA GLN A 293 -1.65 18.23 -9.24
C GLN A 293 -1.36 19.74 -9.35
N GLU A 294 -1.79 20.54 -8.38
CA GLU A 294 -1.54 21.99 -8.39
C GLU A 294 -0.04 22.26 -8.25
N PHE A 295 0.66 21.56 -7.37
CA PHE A 295 2.10 21.66 -7.21
C PHE A 295 2.84 21.27 -8.50
N PHE A 296 2.45 20.18 -9.15
CA PHE A 296 3.11 19.77 -10.41
C PHE A 296 2.91 20.78 -11.54
N SER A 297 1.70 21.32 -11.65
CA SER A 297 1.32 22.21 -12.74
C SER A 297 1.86 23.63 -12.53
N ASN A 298 1.67 24.17 -11.33
CA ASN A 298 1.94 25.57 -11.02
C ASN A 298 3.36 25.83 -10.53
N THR A 299 3.98 24.85 -9.87
CA THR A 299 5.31 25.00 -9.27
C THR A 299 6.37 24.27 -10.07
N LEU A 300 6.17 22.97 -10.33
CA LEU A 300 7.15 22.20 -11.10
C LEU A 300 7.02 22.44 -12.61
N HIS A 301 5.95 23.08 -13.11
CA HIS A 301 5.69 23.28 -14.54
C HIS A 301 5.79 22.00 -15.39
N LEU A 302 5.50 20.86 -14.79
CA LEU A 302 5.54 19.56 -15.43
C LEU A 302 4.16 19.15 -15.92
N PRO A 303 4.04 18.54 -17.12
CA PRO A 303 2.84 17.79 -17.45
C PRO A 303 2.74 16.57 -16.51
N HIS A 304 1.52 16.11 -16.22
CA HIS A 304 1.28 15.05 -15.23
C HIS A 304 1.75 13.68 -15.77
N TRP A 305 3.04 13.36 -15.56
CA TRP A 305 3.70 12.04 -15.60
C TRP A 305 4.77 11.74 -16.69
N ARG A 306 5.56 10.69 -16.37
CA ARG A 306 6.67 10.04 -17.11
C ARG A 306 6.26 9.52 -18.50
N ASN A 307 6.04 10.40 -19.48
CA ASN A 307 5.81 9.97 -20.87
C ASN A 307 6.28 11.00 -21.90
N ALA A 308 7.02 10.60 -22.93
CA ALA A 308 7.51 11.50 -24.00
C ALA A 308 6.40 12.38 -24.60
N ARG A 309 5.15 11.88 -24.58
CA ARG A 309 3.93 12.62 -24.90
C ARG A 309 2.96 12.45 -23.73
N PRO A 310 2.72 13.48 -22.90
CA PRO A 310 1.78 13.34 -21.79
C PRO A 310 0.41 12.92 -22.34
N CYS A 311 -0.29 12.04 -21.61
CA CYS A 311 -1.67 11.74 -21.96
C CYS A 311 -2.48 13.04 -21.99
N TRP A 312 -3.31 13.24 -23.01
CA TRP A 312 -4.13 14.44 -23.15
C TRP A 312 -5.08 14.69 -21.96
N LEU A 313 -5.50 13.62 -21.25
CA LEU A 313 -6.31 13.70 -20.02
C LEU A 313 -5.51 14.09 -18.77
N CYS A 314 -4.19 13.93 -18.83
CA CYS A 314 -3.26 14.27 -17.77
C CYS A 314 -2.51 15.58 -18.06
N ASP A 315 -2.59 16.14 -19.27
CA ASP A 315 -1.87 17.36 -19.60
C ASP A 315 -2.57 18.59 -18.97
N ALA A 316 -2.08 18.98 -17.80
CA ALA A 316 -2.58 20.12 -17.06
C ALA A 316 -2.37 21.47 -17.77
N LYS A 317 -1.50 21.54 -18.80
CA LYS A 317 -1.33 22.76 -19.61
C LYS A 317 -2.46 22.99 -20.60
N LEU A 318 -3.22 21.94 -20.95
CA LEU A 318 -4.34 21.99 -21.89
C LEU A 318 -5.70 22.26 -21.21
N SER A 319 -5.73 22.40 -19.88
CA SER A 319 -6.94 22.72 -19.10
C SER A 319 -7.33 24.20 -19.24
N THR A 320 -7.64 24.62 -20.46
CA THR A 320 -8.37 25.84 -20.76
C THR A 320 -9.74 25.42 -21.30
N ASP A 321 -10.78 25.63 -20.49
CA ASP A 321 -12.20 25.57 -20.85
C ASP A 321 -12.87 24.19 -21.03
N LYS A 322 -13.75 23.88 -20.06
CA LYS A 322 -14.89 22.92 -20.04
C LYS A 322 -14.57 21.44 -19.70
N PRO A 323 -14.75 21.03 -18.43
CA PRO A 323 -14.62 19.65 -17.94
C PRO A 323 -15.66 18.64 -18.46
N GLU A 324 -16.57 19.03 -19.35
CA GLU A 324 -17.79 18.27 -19.66
C GLU A 324 -17.63 17.25 -20.82
N LYS A 325 -16.42 16.89 -21.25
CA LYS A 325 -16.25 16.02 -22.44
C LYS A 325 -15.30 14.83 -22.34
N SER A 326 -14.83 14.43 -21.17
CA SER A 326 -13.84 13.36 -21.07
C SER A 326 -14.22 12.21 -20.14
N VAL A 327 -15.34 11.56 -20.46
CA VAL A 327 -15.70 10.23 -19.94
C VAL A 327 -15.45 9.24 -21.07
N LYS A 328 -14.28 8.59 -21.07
CA LYS A 328 -13.97 7.50 -22.01
C LYS A 328 -13.26 6.39 -21.24
N THR A 329 -13.67 5.15 -21.47
CA THR A 329 -12.87 3.97 -21.13
C THR A 329 -11.53 4.11 -21.83
N LEU A 330 -10.47 4.15 -21.03
CA LEU A 330 -9.11 4.14 -21.54
C LEU A 330 -8.69 2.69 -21.69
N ASP A 331 -8.61 2.26 -22.94
CA ASP A 331 -8.02 0.97 -23.27
C ASP A 331 -6.52 1.02 -22.92
N ILE A 332 -6.17 0.34 -21.83
CA ILE A 332 -4.84 0.23 -21.24
C ILE A 332 -3.83 -0.30 -22.26
N CYS A 333 -4.30 -1.13 -23.21
CA CYS A 333 -3.50 -1.78 -24.25
C CYS A 333 -3.32 -0.90 -25.50
N ARG A 334 -4.09 0.19 -25.64
CA ARG A 334 -4.01 1.11 -26.80
C ARG A 334 -3.18 2.37 -26.55
N GLN A 335 -2.70 2.58 -25.33
CA GLN A 335 -1.87 3.74 -25.03
C GLN A 335 -0.40 3.40 -25.24
N ASP A 336 0.15 3.96 -26.31
CA ASP A 336 1.57 3.85 -26.65
C ASP A 336 2.39 4.74 -25.71
N TYR A 337 2.70 4.20 -24.52
CA TYR A 337 3.51 4.89 -23.53
C TYR A 337 4.99 4.74 -23.89
N CYS A 338 5.54 5.75 -24.57
CA CYS A 338 6.98 5.84 -24.76
C CYS A 338 7.63 6.34 -23.46
N PHE A 339 7.98 5.41 -22.58
CA PHE A 339 8.74 5.71 -21.36
C PHE A 339 10.14 6.16 -21.74
N THR A 340 10.56 7.32 -21.22
CA THR A 340 11.94 7.77 -21.33
C THR A 340 12.77 7.16 -20.20
N THR A 341 14.07 6.99 -20.40
CA THR A 341 14.99 6.62 -19.31
C THR A 341 15.27 7.84 -18.42
N ASN A 342 15.79 7.61 -17.22
CA ASN A 342 16.23 8.68 -16.32
C ASN A 342 17.26 9.59 -17.00
N GLN A 343 18.23 8.98 -17.69
CA GLN A 343 19.26 9.68 -18.46
C GLN A 343 18.67 10.60 -19.53
N GLN A 344 17.72 10.09 -20.34
CA GLN A 344 17.04 10.89 -21.36
C GLN A 344 16.26 12.09 -20.77
N ALA A 345 15.69 11.94 -19.57
CA ALA A 345 15.00 13.05 -18.92
C ALA A 345 15.94 14.09 -18.28
N ILE A 346 17.17 13.69 -17.96
CA ILE A 346 18.22 14.62 -17.53
C ILE A 346 18.75 15.40 -18.75
N GLU A 347 18.97 14.72 -19.87
CA GLU A 347 19.44 15.34 -21.13
C GLU A 347 18.38 16.29 -21.74
N HIS A 348 17.10 15.95 -21.58
CA HIS A 348 15.98 16.72 -22.10
C HIS A 348 14.96 17.03 -20.98
N PRO A 349 15.29 17.96 -20.06
CA PRO A 349 14.44 18.29 -18.94
C PRO A 349 13.14 18.94 -19.42
N ARG A 350 12.01 18.45 -18.90
CA ARG A 350 10.66 18.93 -19.28
C ARG A 350 10.21 20.16 -18.51
N SER A 351 10.99 20.57 -17.53
CA SER A 351 10.75 21.71 -16.69
C SER A 351 12.06 22.43 -16.44
N ASN A 352 11.97 23.76 -16.40
CA ASN A 352 13.08 24.64 -16.06
C ASN A 352 13.18 24.88 -14.55
N HIS A 353 12.38 24.17 -13.74
CA HIS A 353 12.36 24.34 -12.29
C HIS A 353 13.71 23.96 -11.66
N ALA A 354 14.15 24.76 -10.67
CA ALA A 354 15.50 24.68 -10.10
C ALA A 354 15.89 23.29 -9.54
N LEU A 355 14.93 22.50 -9.06
CA LEU A 355 15.20 21.13 -8.58
C LEU A 355 15.77 20.19 -9.65
N PHE A 356 15.38 20.37 -10.93
CA PHE A 356 15.87 19.51 -12.02
C PHE A 356 17.25 19.95 -12.54
N SER A 357 17.82 21.03 -12.00
CA SER A 357 19.23 21.41 -12.21
C SER A 357 20.20 20.71 -11.24
N LEU A 358 19.67 19.94 -10.28
CA LEU A 358 20.46 19.23 -9.29
C LEU A 358 21.02 17.93 -9.91
N PRO A 359 22.27 17.54 -9.59
CA PRO A 359 22.85 16.30 -10.09
C PRO A 359 21.98 15.08 -9.77
N GLY A 360 21.61 14.32 -10.81
CA GLY A 360 20.80 13.10 -10.70
C GLY A 360 19.30 13.33 -10.50
N CYS A 361 18.85 14.57 -10.30
CA CYS A 361 17.42 14.89 -10.16
C CYS A 361 16.75 15.04 -11.53
N SER A 362 15.64 14.34 -11.73
CA SER A 362 14.87 14.41 -12.98
C SER A 362 13.37 14.36 -12.72
N SER A 363 12.57 14.59 -13.76
CA SER A 363 11.12 14.44 -13.69
C SER A 363 10.67 13.02 -13.32
N HIS A 364 11.54 12.00 -13.42
CA HIS A 364 11.24 10.64 -12.98
C HIS A 364 11.20 10.46 -11.47
N MET A 365 11.69 11.43 -10.69
CA MET A 365 11.57 11.41 -9.24
C MET A 365 10.21 11.94 -8.77
N VAL A 366 9.42 12.54 -9.67
CA VAL A 366 8.11 13.09 -9.35
C VAL A 366 7.09 11.96 -9.19
N ARG A 367 6.33 12.02 -8.11
CA ARG A 367 5.36 11.01 -7.68
C ARG A 367 4.08 11.70 -7.24
N GLY A 368 2.98 11.33 -7.86
CA GLY A 368 1.62 11.73 -7.51
C GLY A 368 1.22 11.27 -6.13
N ASP A 369 0.53 12.17 -5.43
CA ASP A 369 0.07 11.95 -4.07
C ASP A 369 -1.17 11.03 -4.03
N ALA A 370 -0.99 9.88 -3.40
CA ALA A 370 -2.06 8.91 -3.15
C ALA A 370 -3.19 9.52 -2.30
N LEU A 371 -2.89 10.41 -1.36
CA LEU A 371 -3.90 11.08 -0.53
C LEU A 371 -4.90 11.82 -1.41
N HIS A 372 -4.43 12.66 -2.34
CA HIS A 372 -5.32 13.48 -3.19
C HIS A 372 -5.89 12.73 -4.41
N ILE A 373 -5.20 11.69 -4.90
CA ILE A 373 -5.67 10.88 -6.03
C ILE A 373 -6.75 9.89 -5.57
N LEU A 374 -6.50 9.21 -4.44
CA LEU A 374 -7.42 8.23 -3.89
C LEU A 374 -8.37 8.87 -2.89
N PHE A 375 -7.87 9.33 -1.75
CA PHE A 375 -8.69 9.64 -0.58
C PHE A 375 -9.30 11.06 -0.62
N CYS A 376 -8.56 12.09 -0.22
CA CYS A 376 -9.02 13.48 -0.14
C CYS A 376 -9.37 14.05 -1.52
N LYS A 377 -10.63 14.39 -1.73
CA LYS A 377 -11.09 14.91 -3.04
C LYS A 377 -10.82 13.94 -4.22
N GLY A 378 -10.52 12.66 -3.93
CA GLY A 378 -10.07 11.64 -4.87
C GLY A 378 -11.12 10.60 -5.28
N VAL A 379 -10.70 9.60 -6.05
CA VAL A 379 -11.57 8.54 -6.60
C VAL A 379 -12.30 7.76 -5.49
N TYR A 380 -11.60 7.52 -4.38
CA TYR A 380 -12.09 6.76 -3.24
C TYR A 380 -13.21 7.47 -2.50
N SER A 381 -13.04 8.75 -2.15
CA SER A 381 -14.09 9.51 -1.47
C SER A 381 -15.29 9.79 -2.37
N HIS A 382 -15.08 9.92 -3.68
CA HIS A 382 -16.19 9.98 -4.64
C HIS A 382 -16.96 8.64 -4.70
N PHE A 383 -16.24 7.52 -4.73
CA PHE A 383 -16.82 6.18 -4.73
C PHE A 383 -17.61 5.89 -3.44
N LEU A 384 -17.01 6.14 -2.27
CA LEU A 384 -17.69 6.01 -0.97
C LEU A 384 -18.91 6.94 -0.85
N GLY A 385 -18.77 8.20 -1.29
CA GLY A 385 -19.87 9.15 -1.35
C GLY A 385 -21.02 8.64 -2.22
N SER A 386 -20.70 8.05 -3.38
CA SER A 386 -21.68 7.45 -4.29
C SER A 386 -22.41 6.25 -3.69
N ILE A 387 -21.72 5.39 -2.93
CA ILE A 387 -22.34 4.26 -2.23
C ILE A 387 -23.26 4.75 -1.11
N LEU A 388 -22.80 5.68 -0.26
CA LEU A 388 -23.62 6.25 0.80
C LEU A 388 -24.86 6.95 0.24
N HIS A 389 -24.70 7.64 -0.90
CA HIS A 389 -25.81 8.24 -1.64
C HIS A 389 -26.81 7.20 -2.13
N TYR A 390 -26.33 6.10 -2.72
CA TYR A 390 -27.17 4.97 -3.15
C TYR A 390 -27.99 4.41 -1.98
N LEU A 391 -27.32 4.08 -0.87
CA LEU A 391 -27.95 3.49 0.32
C LEU A 391 -29.00 4.40 0.98
N CYS A 392 -28.82 5.73 0.90
CA CYS A 392 -29.73 6.68 1.53
C CYS A 392 -30.94 7.04 0.66
N TRP A 393 -30.78 7.15 -0.66
CA TRP A 393 -31.82 7.66 -1.57
C TRP A 393 -32.44 6.64 -2.53
N TYR A 394 -31.84 5.46 -2.71
CA TYR A 394 -32.35 4.45 -3.64
C TYR A 394 -32.66 3.08 -2.99
N PRO A 395 -33.34 3.03 -1.84
CA PRO A 395 -33.61 1.79 -1.11
C PRO A 395 -34.70 0.91 -1.74
N ASP A 396 -35.57 1.45 -2.60
CA ASP A 396 -36.71 0.71 -3.17
C ASP A 396 -36.31 -0.26 -4.30
N LEU A 397 -35.08 -0.10 -4.84
CA LEU A 397 -34.43 -1.08 -5.71
C LEU A 397 -33.90 -2.29 -4.91
N ALA A 398 -33.77 -2.16 -3.59
CA ALA A 398 -33.33 -3.19 -2.65
C ALA A 398 -34.53 -3.84 -1.92
N LYS A 399 -35.43 -4.49 -2.68
CA LYS A 399 -36.47 -5.39 -2.13
C LYS A 399 -35.79 -6.63 -1.50
N GLY A 400 -35.24 -6.44 -0.29
CA GLY A 400 -34.48 -7.46 0.44
C GLY A 400 -33.67 -6.94 1.64
N SER A 401 -33.37 -5.64 1.71
CA SER A 401 -32.41 -5.12 2.70
C SER A 401 -32.90 -5.21 4.16
N ALA A 402 -31.95 -5.42 5.08
CA ALA A 402 -32.20 -5.55 6.52
C ALA A 402 -32.92 -4.34 7.16
N LEU A 403 -32.91 -3.16 6.51
CA LEU A 403 -33.66 -1.98 6.95
C LEU A 403 -35.19 -2.20 6.96
N ALA A 404 -35.71 -3.16 6.20
CA ALA A 404 -37.14 -3.51 6.15
C ALA A 404 -37.59 -4.46 7.28
N LYS A 405 -36.68 -5.14 7.99
CA LYS A 405 -37.00 -6.17 9.00
C LYS A 405 -36.82 -5.69 10.44
N GLY A 406 -37.22 -4.46 10.72
CA GLY A 406 -37.30 -3.94 12.09
C GLY A 406 -38.56 -4.43 12.84
N LYS A 407 -38.41 -5.50 13.63
CA LYS A 407 -39.29 -5.99 14.72
C LYS A 407 -40.79 -6.20 14.40
N LYS A 408 -41.14 -7.44 14.04
CA LYS A 408 -42.43 -8.04 14.43
C LYS A 408 -42.37 -8.41 15.91
N ARG A 409 -42.86 -7.55 16.80
CA ARG A 409 -43.34 -7.99 18.12
C ARG A 409 -44.58 -7.18 18.48
N SER A 410 -45.71 -7.90 18.49
CA SER A 410 -47.00 -7.58 19.13
C SER A 410 -47.60 -6.20 18.88
N LEU A 411 -48.64 -6.13 18.02
CA LEU A 411 -49.78 -5.23 18.19
C LEU A 411 -50.96 -5.70 17.32
N GLU A 412 -52.14 -5.33 17.78
CA GLU A 412 -53.44 -5.99 17.58
C GLU A 412 -54.00 -5.93 16.15
N LYS A 413 -54.93 -6.86 15.90
CA LYS A 413 -55.76 -6.91 14.69
C LYS A 413 -56.49 -5.58 14.51
N GLY A 414 -56.33 -4.93 13.35
CA GLY A 414 -57.30 -3.93 12.88
C GLY A 414 -56.78 -2.58 12.36
N LYS A 415 -55.53 -2.46 11.91
CA LYS A 415 -55.08 -1.29 11.12
C LYS A 415 -54.26 -1.73 9.91
N GLU A 416 -54.60 -1.18 8.75
CA GLU A 416 -53.87 -1.34 7.49
C GLU A 416 -52.38 -0.97 7.65
N PRO A 417 -51.46 -1.59 6.87
CA PRO A 417 -50.03 -1.41 7.06
C PRO A 417 -49.62 0.01 6.68
N ALA A 418 -49.21 0.79 7.68
CA ALA A 418 -48.59 2.10 7.48
C ALA A 418 -47.21 1.93 6.81
N ASP A 419 -47.07 2.66 5.71
CA ASP A 419 -45.93 2.86 4.83
C ASP A 419 -44.57 2.98 5.56
N THR A 420 -43.64 2.08 5.26
CA THR A 420 -42.27 2.08 5.82
C THR A 420 -41.33 2.91 4.94
N CYS A 421 -41.23 4.23 5.15
CA CYS A 421 -40.19 5.03 4.50
C CYS A 421 -39.46 5.93 5.50
N LYS A 422 -38.36 5.42 6.07
CA LYS A 422 -37.42 6.22 6.88
C LYS A 422 -36.79 7.32 6.03
N SER A 423 -36.58 8.50 6.60
CA SER A 423 -35.93 9.61 5.88
C SER A 423 -34.47 9.28 5.54
N PRO A 424 -33.86 9.88 4.49
CA PRO A 424 -32.44 9.67 4.16
C PRO A 424 -31.50 9.94 5.35
N ALA A 425 -31.83 10.91 6.21
CA ALA A 425 -31.07 11.22 7.42
C ALA A 425 -31.15 10.10 8.47
N GLU A 426 -32.33 9.52 8.67
CA GLU A 426 -32.52 8.37 9.56
C GLU A 426 -31.84 7.11 9.04
N ARG A 427 -31.89 6.87 7.72
CA ARG A 427 -31.17 5.77 7.08
C ARG A 427 -29.67 5.90 7.29
N LEU A 428 -29.12 7.09 7.04
CA LEU A 428 -27.70 7.37 7.29
C LEU A 428 -27.31 7.15 8.75
N ALA A 429 -28.14 7.59 9.70
CA ALA A 429 -27.89 7.40 11.13
C ALA A 429 -27.83 5.91 11.51
N LEU A 430 -28.73 5.08 10.96
CA LEU A 430 -28.72 3.63 11.17
C LEU A 430 -27.48 2.96 10.57
N ILE A 431 -27.16 3.31 9.31
CA ILE A 431 -25.95 2.80 8.62
C ILE A 431 -24.71 3.17 9.42
N PHE A 432 -24.61 4.42 9.87
CA PHE A 432 -23.47 4.89 10.64
C PHE A 432 -23.35 4.19 11.99
N GLY A 433 -24.46 3.88 12.66
CA GLY A 433 -24.45 3.06 13.88
C GLY A 433 -23.88 1.65 13.67
N LEU A 434 -24.20 1.01 12.53
CA LEU A 434 -23.61 -0.29 12.16
C LEU A 434 -22.11 -0.18 11.87
N ILE A 435 -21.70 0.87 11.14
CA ILE A 435 -20.29 1.16 10.85
C ILE A 435 -19.52 1.37 12.16
N GLN A 436 -20.08 2.11 13.12
CA GLN A 436 -19.47 2.33 14.43
C GLN A 436 -19.26 1.02 15.22
N ALA A 437 -20.20 0.08 15.13
CA ALA A 437 -20.03 -1.24 15.73
C ALA A 437 -18.88 -2.01 15.07
N LYS A 438 -18.77 -1.98 13.73
CA LYS A 438 -17.67 -2.61 12.99
C LYS A 438 -16.31 -1.95 13.27
N TYR A 439 -16.25 -0.63 13.47
CA TYR A 439 -15.02 0.04 13.88
C TYR A 439 -14.46 -0.50 15.20
N LYS A 440 -15.33 -0.86 16.15
CA LYS A 440 -14.91 -1.45 17.42
C LYS A 440 -14.32 -2.84 17.20
N ALA A 441 -14.95 -3.66 16.36
CA ALA A 441 -14.46 -5.00 16.02
C ALA A 441 -13.12 -4.96 15.26
N LEU A 442 -12.93 -3.99 14.38
CA LEU A 442 -11.71 -3.82 13.59
C LEU A 442 -10.55 -3.13 14.35
N GLY A 443 -10.74 -2.73 15.62
CA GLY A 443 -9.69 -2.08 16.40
C GLY A 443 -9.18 -0.75 15.82
N SER A 444 -9.95 -0.08 14.94
CA SER A 444 -9.43 1.07 14.19
C SER A 444 -9.05 2.24 15.11
N GLY A 445 -7.83 2.77 14.98
CA GLY A 445 -7.35 3.91 15.77
C GLY A 445 -7.87 5.28 15.31
N THR A 446 -8.14 5.44 14.01
CA THR A 446 -8.67 6.69 13.44
C THR A 446 -10.05 6.44 12.84
N ARG A 447 -11.09 7.02 13.46
CA ARG A 447 -12.49 6.75 13.11
C ARG A 447 -13.21 8.02 12.75
N LEU A 448 -14.10 7.92 11.76
CA LEU A 448 -15.07 8.97 11.51
C LEU A 448 -16.04 9.06 12.71
N THR A 449 -16.07 10.21 13.38
CA THR A 449 -16.87 10.42 14.60
C THR A 449 -18.30 10.88 14.33
N ASN A 450 -18.53 11.52 13.18
CA ASN A 450 -19.84 12.00 12.77
C ASN A 450 -19.99 11.91 11.25
N LEU A 451 -21.08 11.31 10.77
CA LEU A 451 -21.41 11.22 9.35
C LEU A 451 -22.74 11.93 9.08
N LYS A 452 -22.72 12.94 8.20
CA LYS A 452 -23.87 13.77 7.86
C LYS A 452 -24.10 13.78 6.35
N LEU A 453 -25.36 13.92 5.92
CA LEU A 453 -25.72 13.98 4.50
C LEU A 453 -24.97 15.10 3.74
N SER A 454 -24.73 16.25 4.40
CA SER A 454 -24.00 17.38 3.81
C SER A 454 -22.53 17.07 3.50
N MET A 455 -21.99 15.97 4.02
CA MET A 455 -20.63 15.56 3.73
C MET A 455 -20.49 14.90 2.38
N PHE A 456 -21.58 14.47 1.73
CA PHE A 456 -21.48 13.83 0.42
C PHE A 456 -22.51 14.26 -0.59
N THR A 457 -23.52 15.04 -0.21
CA THR A 457 -24.50 15.59 -1.16
C THR A 457 -25.15 16.86 -0.62
N ASP A 458 -25.69 17.70 -1.52
CA ASP A 458 -26.55 18.81 -1.11
C ASP A 458 -27.89 18.25 -0.63
N LYS A 459 -28.23 18.54 0.64
CA LYS A 459 -29.47 18.09 1.28
C LYS A 459 -30.73 18.55 0.55
N GLN A 460 -30.68 19.72 -0.09
CA GLN A 460 -31.83 20.29 -0.82
C GLN A 460 -31.90 19.77 -2.25
N LYS A 461 -30.75 19.42 -2.84
CA LYS A 461 -30.60 19.07 -4.25
C LYS A 461 -29.73 17.82 -4.43
N PRO A 462 -30.15 16.67 -3.88
CA PRO A 462 -29.29 15.49 -3.73
C PRO A 462 -28.78 14.88 -5.04
N HIS A 463 -29.45 15.16 -6.15
CA HIS A 463 -29.14 14.60 -7.46
C HIS A 463 -28.54 15.61 -8.45
N GLN A 464 -28.31 16.87 -8.05
CA GLN A 464 -27.82 17.90 -8.98
C GLN A 464 -26.30 17.88 -9.17
N SER A 465 -25.55 17.28 -8.24
CA SER A 465 -24.09 17.18 -8.29
C SER A 465 -23.64 15.74 -7.96
N PRO A 466 -22.51 15.27 -8.53
CA PRO A 466 -21.92 14.01 -8.15
C PRO A 466 -21.58 13.97 -6.66
N PRO A 467 -21.91 12.89 -5.94
CA PRO A 467 -21.68 12.81 -4.50
C PRO A 467 -20.21 12.62 -4.18
N PHE A 468 -19.72 13.35 -3.19
CA PHE A 468 -18.30 13.35 -2.82
C PHE A 468 -18.11 13.37 -1.31
N LEU A 469 -17.52 12.32 -0.71
CA LEU A 469 -17.33 12.28 0.73
C LEU A 469 -16.22 13.25 1.21
N ASP A 470 -16.65 14.32 1.87
CA ASP A 470 -15.82 15.31 2.54
C ASP A 470 -15.42 14.81 3.94
N CYS A 471 -14.26 14.18 4.03
CA CYS A 471 -13.61 13.78 5.28
C CYS A 471 -12.09 13.73 5.11
N LYS A 472 -11.35 13.59 6.22
CA LYS A 472 -9.89 13.41 6.16
C LYS A 472 -9.55 12.08 5.50
N GLY A 473 -8.42 12.02 4.81
CA GLY A 473 -8.03 10.79 4.11
C GLY A 473 -7.83 9.62 5.07
N ALA A 474 -7.33 9.89 6.27
CA ALA A 474 -7.17 8.90 7.33
C ALA A 474 -8.50 8.28 7.74
N GLU A 475 -9.54 9.10 7.87
CA GLU A 475 -10.90 8.67 8.23
C GLU A 475 -11.54 7.89 7.08
N ALA A 476 -11.37 8.36 5.84
CA ALA A 476 -11.87 7.68 4.64
C ALA A 476 -11.29 6.26 4.54
N LYS A 477 -9.98 6.12 4.72
CA LYS A 477 -9.29 4.81 4.64
C LYS A 477 -9.88 3.77 5.57
N HIS A 478 -10.13 4.13 6.83
CA HIS A 478 -10.67 3.18 7.81
C HIS A 478 -12.17 2.95 7.63
N LEU A 479 -12.90 3.90 7.02
CA LEU A 479 -14.33 3.79 6.75
C LEU A 479 -14.66 2.66 5.78
N LEU A 480 -13.83 2.41 4.76
CA LEU A 480 -14.12 1.40 3.74
C LEU A 480 -14.20 -0.03 4.30
N PRO A 481 -13.22 -0.58 5.06
CA PRO A 481 -13.35 -1.93 5.60
C PRO A 481 -14.61 -2.09 6.45
N ALA A 482 -14.94 -1.07 7.26
CA ALA A 482 -16.15 -1.07 8.08
C ALA A 482 -17.42 -1.02 7.22
N LEU A 483 -17.45 -0.18 6.18
CA LEU A 483 -18.57 -0.06 5.26
C LEU A 483 -18.76 -1.34 4.42
N LEU A 484 -17.68 -1.96 3.96
CA LEU A 484 -17.70 -3.23 3.21
C LEU A 484 -18.36 -4.33 4.04
N LEU A 485 -17.96 -4.49 5.30
CA LEU A 485 -18.57 -5.47 6.21
C LEU A 485 -20.07 -5.20 6.41
N VAL A 486 -20.46 -3.93 6.61
CA VAL A 486 -21.87 -3.56 6.74
C VAL A 486 -22.64 -3.82 5.43
N CYS A 487 -22.01 -3.60 4.28
CA CYS A 487 -22.60 -3.89 2.97
C CYS A 487 -22.84 -5.39 2.76
N GLN A 488 -21.86 -6.22 3.11
CA GLN A 488 -21.92 -7.69 3.04
C GLN A 488 -22.92 -8.29 4.03
N ASP A 489 -23.12 -7.66 5.19
CA ASP A 489 -24.09 -8.06 6.23
C ASP A 489 -25.57 -7.78 5.84
N GLY A 490 -25.85 -7.60 4.54
CA GLY A 490 -27.21 -7.56 3.99
C GLY A 490 -27.76 -6.17 3.70
N LEU A 491 -26.90 -5.14 3.54
CA LEU A 491 -27.31 -3.88 2.92
C LEU A 491 -27.25 -3.93 1.38
N LEU A 492 -26.29 -4.65 0.81
CA LEU A 492 -26.16 -4.89 -0.63
C LEU A 492 -26.31 -6.39 -0.94
N HIS A 493 -26.85 -6.72 -2.11
CA HIS A 493 -27.16 -8.08 -2.52
C HIS A 493 -26.49 -8.47 -3.85
N ASP A 494 -25.78 -9.60 -3.84
CA ASP A 494 -25.08 -10.14 -5.01
C ASP A 494 -26.01 -10.50 -6.20
N LYS A 495 -27.32 -10.62 -5.95
CA LYS A 495 -28.34 -10.89 -6.98
C LYS A 495 -28.66 -9.68 -7.85
N ILE A 496 -28.39 -8.46 -7.37
CA ILE A 496 -28.67 -7.23 -8.11
C ILE A 496 -27.37 -6.84 -8.85
N PRO A 497 -27.36 -6.77 -10.19
CA PRO A 497 -26.12 -6.58 -10.95
C PRO A 497 -25.31 -5.35 -10.53
N CYS A 498 -25.94 -4.19 -10.29
CA CYS A 498 -25.22 -3.00 -9.84
C CYS A 498 -24.69 -3.14 -8.41
N GLU A 499 -25.41 -3.79 -7.50
CA GLU A 499 -24.95 -4.00 -6.12
C GLU A 499 -23.80 -5.02 -6.05
N ARG A 500 -23.80 -6.02 -6.93
CA ARG A 500 -22.66 -6.92 -7.11
C ARG A 500 -21.42 -6.17 -7.59
N GLU A 501 -21.55 -5.28 -8.58
CA GLU A 501 -20.42 -4.45 -9.02
C GLU A 501 -19.96 -3.48 -7.91
N MET A 502 -20.87 -2.95 -7.08
CA MET A 502 -20.50 -2.16 -5.89
C MET A 502 -19.69 -2.99 -4.89
N LEU A 503 -20.12 -4.22 -4.59
CA LEU A 503 -19.40 -5.13 -3.68
C LEU A 503 -18.04 -5.52 -4.25
N ARG A 504 -17.96 -5.83 -5.54
CA ARG A 504 -16.71 -6.12 -6.26
C ARG A 504 -15.74 -4.94 -6.19
N ALA A 505 -16.21 -3.72 -6.46
CA ALA A 505 -15.39 -2.51 -6.38
C ALA A 505 -14.95 -2.20 -4.93
N LEU A 506 -15.85 -2.34 -3.95
CA LEU A 506 -15.52 -2.18 -2.51
C LEU A 506 -14.43 -3.16 -2.09
N LYS A 507 -14.56 -4.44 -2.46
CA LYS A 507 -13.61 -5.50 -2.10
C LYS A 507 -12.26 -5.30 -2.78
N ALA A 508 -12.23 -5.04 -4.08
CA ALA A 508 -10.98 -4.79 -4.81
C ALA A 508 -10.20 -3.59 -4.25
N MET A 509 -10.91 -2.51 -3.90
CA MET A 509 -10.28 -1.33 -3.30
C MET A 509 -9.81 -1.57 -1.86
N ASP A 510 -10.57 -2.33 -1.06
CA ASP A 510 -10.18 -2.71 0.30
C ASP A 510 -8.93 -3.59 0.28
N ASP A 511 -8.93 -4.63 -0.55
CA ASP A 511 -7.79 -5.53 -0.73
C ASP A 511 -6.55 -4.81 -1.25
N LEU A 512 -6.72 -3.84 -2.16
CA LEU A 512 -5.60 -3.05 -2.68
C LEU A 512 -4.96 -2.19 -1.58
N VAL A 513 -5.78 -1.50 -0.78
CA VAL A 513 -5.28 -0.66 0.32
C VAL A 513 -4.66 -1.52 1.43
N GLN A 514 -5.24 -2.69 1.73
CA GLN A 514 -4.69 -3.63 2.69
C GLN A 514 -3.36 -4.22 2.20
N LEU A 515 -3.26 -4.59 0.92
CA LEU A 515 -2.02 -5.04 0.30
C LEU A 515 -0.92 -3.98 0.47
N TRP A 516 -1.19 -2.74 0.07
CA TRP A 516 -0.22 -1.66 0.26
C TRP A 516 0.12 -1.36 1.72
N ASP A 517 -0.78 -1.70 2.66
CA ASP A 517 -0.55 -1.50 4.09
C ASP A 517 0.37 -2.53 4.72
N VAL A 518 0.32 -3.77 4.25
CA VAL A 518 1.17 -4.87 4.74
C VAL A 518 2.48 -5.00 3.96
N SER A 519 2.48 -4.59 2.68
CA SER A 519 3.68 -4.60 1.85
C SER A 519 4.70 -3.55 2.31
N ASP A 520 5.97 -3.88 2.10
CA ASP A 520 7.08 -2.96 2.34
C ASP A 520 7.03 -1.72 1.44
N MET A 521 7.90 -0.75 1.73
CA MET A 521 8.03 0.48 0.95
C MET A 521 8.44 0.24 -0.52
N PHE A 522 9.12 -0.86 -0.81
CA PHE A 522 9.34 -1.35 -2.17
C PHE A 522 8.59 -2.67 -2.31
N LEU A 523 7.59 -2.72 -3.21
CA LEU A 523 6.76 -3.92 -3.39
C LEU A 523 7.61 -5.06 -3.95
N ALA A 524 7.40 -6.26 -3.42
CA ALA A 524 7.84 -7.49 -4.08
C ALA A 524 7.16 -7.61 -5.45
N HIS A 525 7.76 -8.37 -6.38
CA HIS A 525 7.20 -8.52 -7.72
C HIS A 525 5.74 -9.01 -7.69
N ASN A 526 5.44 -10.02 -6.87
CA ASN A 526 4.09 -10.58 -6.73
C ASN A 526 3.10 -9.56 -6.15
N ASP A 527 3.50 -8.81 -5.12
CA ASP A 527 2.68 -7.73 -4.54
C ASP A 527 2.39 -6.63 -5.56
N PHE A 528 3.37 -6.27 -6.40
CA PHE A 528 3.17 -5.30 -7.47
C PHE A 528 2.19 -5.82 -8.53
N VAL A 529 2.33 -7.07 -8.98
CA VAL A 529 1.40 -7.68 -9.93
C VAL A 529 -0.02 -7.73 -9.34
N LYS A 530 -0.16 -8.18 -8.08
CA LYS A 530 -1.44 -8.20 -7.37
C LYS A 530 -2.04 -6.81 -7.22
N SER A 531 -1.23 -5.80 -6.93
CA SER A 531 -1.65 -4.40 -6.88
C SER A 531 -2.22 -3.91 -8.22
N LEU A 532 -1.58 -4.26 -9.34
CA LEU A 532 -2.10 -3.93 -10.68
C LEU A 532 -3.41 -4.64 -10.99
N THR A 533 -3.51 -5.93 -10.64
CA THR A 533 -4.73 -6.72 -10.84
C THR A 533 -5.90 -6.13 -10.06
N LEU A 534 -5.73 -5.86 -8.76
CA LEU A 534 -6.77 -5.26 -7.91
C LEU A 534 -7.17 -3.86 -8.38
N ALA A 535 -6.20 -3.04 -8.81
CA ALA A 535 -6.48 -1.72 -9.39
C ALA A 535 -7.28 -1.83 -10.69
N SER A 536 -6.94 -2.79 -11.57
CA SER A 536 -7.66 -3.07 -12.81
C SER A 536 -9.09 -3.53 -12.54
N GLU A 537 -9.28 -4.45 -11.58
CA GLU A 537 -10.60 -4.94 -11.16
C GLU A 537 -11.48 -3.81 -10.63
N PHE A 538 -10.95 -2.94 -9.77
CA PHE A 538 -11.67 -1.77 -9.28
C PHE A 538 -12.09 -0.86 -10.44
N LEU A 539 -11.16 -0.54 -11.36
CA LEU A 539 -11.45 0.36 -12.49
C LEU A 539 -12.55 -0.20 -13.39
N GLN A 540 -12.50 -1.49 -13.71
CA GLN A 540 -13.53 -2.15 -14.52
C GLN A 540 -14.91 -2.11 -13.83
N ALA A 541 -14.97 -2.44 -12.54
CA ALA A 541 -16.21 -2.40 -11.78
C ALA A 541 -16.76 -0.97 -11.65
N TYR A 542 -15.88 0.00 -11.40
CA TYR A 542 -16.25 1.42 -11.30
C TYR A 542 -16.76 1.99 -12.63
N GLU A 543 -16.17 1.62 -13.76
CA GLU A 543 -16.66 1.98 -15.10
C GLU A 543 -18.02 1.36 -15.41
N ALA A 544 -18.25 0.10 -15.02
CA ALA A 544 -19.55 -0.54 -15.15
C ALA A 544 -20.63 0.18 -14.34
N LEU A 545 -20.31 0.62 -13.12
CA LEU A 545 -21.20 1.43 -12.28
C LEU A 545 -21.49 2.81 -12.87
N ALA A 546 -20.48 3.46 -13.43
CA ALA A 546 -20.62 4.76 -14.09
C ALA A 546 -21.61 4.66 -15.27
N LYS A 547 -21.42 3.65 -16.13
CA LYS A 547 -22.32 3.40 -17.27
C LYS A 547 -23.74 3.09 -16.82
N TRP A 548 -23.90 2.24 -15.81
CA TRP A 548 -25.21 1.94 -15.24
C TRP A 548 -25.92 3.19 -14.69
N ALA A 549 -25.19 4.08 -14.02
CA ALA A 549 -25.74 5.32 -13.49
C ALA A 549 -26.17 6.26 -14.61
N GLU A 550 -25.37 6.38 -15.67
CA GLU A 550 -25.68 7.16 -16.87
C GLU A 550 -26.94 6.63 -17.58
N ASP A 551 -27.03 5.32 -17.80
CA ASP A 551 -28.20 4.66 -18.41
C ASP A 551 -29.50 4.91 -17.62
N MET A 552 -29.37 5.10 -16.31
CA MET A 552 -30.50 5.40 -15.41
C MET A 552 -30.78 6.90 -15.24
N GLY A 553 -30.04 7.79 -15.93
CA GLY A 553 -30.15 9.24 -15.78
C GLY A 553 -29.74 9.74 -14.40
N LYS A 554 -28.81 9.05 -13.74
CA LYS A 554 -28.32 9.37 -12.38
C LYS A 554 -26.92 9.95 -12.45
N HIS A 555 -26.60 10.84 -11.51
CA HIS A 555 -25.32 11.55 -11.46
C HIS A 555 -24.27 10.94 -10.49
N HIS A 556 -24.51 9.74 -9.93
CA HIS A 556 -23.55 9.05 -9.06
C HIS A 556 -22.60 8.13 -9.84
N PHE A 557 -21.43 7.80 -9.28
CA PHE A 557 -20.36 7.01 -9.94
C PHE A 557 -19.76 7.59 -11.22
N HIS A 558 -19.90 8.90 -11.48
CA HIS A 558 -19.25 9.55 -12.63
C HIS A 558 -17.71 9.35 -12.64
N ILE A 559 -17.12 9.13 -13.82
CA ILE A 559 -15.67 8.98 -14.00
C ILE A 559 -15.01 10.37 -13.95
N VAL A 560 -14.17 10.60 -12.95
CA VAL A 560 -13.40 11.83 -12.81
C VAL A 560 -12.02 11.69 -13.46
N MET A 561 -11.35 12.79 -13.80
CA MET A 561 -9.95 12.78 -14.27
C MET A 561 -9.02 11.97 -13.34
N LYS A 562 -9.27 11.99 -12.03
CA LYS A 562 -8.51 11.23 -11.02
C LYS A 562 -8.60 9.70 -11.20
N HIS A 563 -9.60 9.18 -11.91
CA HIS A 563 -9.71 7.77 -12.32
C HIS A 563 -8.48 7.33 -13.12
N HIS A 564 -8.09 8.14 -14.11
CA HIS A 564 -6.90 7.87 -14.90
C HIS A 564 -5.61 8.06 -14.09
N MET A 565 -5.59 9.05 -13.19
CA MET A 565 -4.45 9.28 -12.29
C MET A 565 -4.20 8.10 -11.34
N PHE A 566 -5.26 7.42 -10.90
CA PHE A 566 -5.16 6.23 -10.06
C PHE A 566 -4.44 5.07 -10.75
N MET A 567 -4.64 4.88 -12.06
CA MET A 567 -3.88 3.88 -12.83
C MET A 567 -2.37 4.20 -12.84
N HIS A 568 -1.99 5.47 -12.99
CA HIS A 568 -0.58 5.88 -12.90
C HIS A 568 0.00 5.64 -11.51
N LEU A 569 -0.81 5.86 -10.46
CA LEU A 569 -0.42 5.56 -9.09
C LEU A 569 -0.15 4.06 -8.89
N ALA A 570 -1.04 3.20 -9.37
CA ALA A 570 -0.88 1.74 -9.28
C ALA A 570 0.36 1.25 -10.05
N ARG A 571 0.62 1.79 -11.25
CA ARG A 571 1.85 1.48 -12.02
C ARG A 571 3.12 2.01 -11.35
N GLY A 572 3.03 3.20 -10.73
CA GLY A 572 4.12 3.81 -9.97
C GLY A 572 4.51 3.02 -8.72
N ALA A 573 3.60 2.16 -8.21
CA ALA A 573 3.83 1.33 -7.03
C ALA A 573 5.05 0.40 -7.15
N LYS A 574 5.47 0.08 -8.39
CA LYS A 574 6.71 -0.67 -8.66
C LYS A 574 7.95 -0.03 -8.02
N HIS A 575 8.02 1.30 -8.05
CA HIS A 575 9.22 2.04 -7.64
C HIS A 575 9.17 2.51 -6.20
N LEU A 576 7.96 2.71 -5.68
CA LEU A 576 7.73 3.14 -4.31
C LEU A 576 6.25 2.87 -4.00
N ASN A 577 6.00 2.16 -2.90
CA ASN A 577 4.66 1.88 -2.43
C ASN A 577 3.87 3.20 -2.28
N PRO A 578 2.65 3.33 -2.85
CA PRO A 578 1.84 4.53 -2.72
C PRO A 578 1.54 4.91 -1.26
N ARG A 579 1.50 3.95 -0.33
CA ARG A 579 1.43 4.21 1.11
C ARG A 579 2.60 5.07 1.61
N SER A 580 3.77 4.93 0.99
CA SER A 580 4.95 5.71 1.30
C SER A 580 4.93 7.09 0.64
N HIS A 581 4.02 7.38 -0.29
CA HIS A 581 3.98 8.69 -0.95
C HIS A 581 3.43 9.80 -0.04
N TRP A 582 2.55 9.43 0.87
CA TRP A 582 2.02 10.32 1.89
C TRP A 582 1.49 9.50 3.05
N CYS A 583 2.09 9.66 4.22
CA CYS A 583 1.48 9.12 5.43
C CYS A 583 0.28 10.01 5.74
N PHE A 584 -0.86 9.44 6.14
CA PHE A 584 -1.98 10.21 6.72
C PHE A 584 -1.52 11.16 7.86
N LYS A 585 -0.39 10.81 8.50
CA LYS A 585 0.29 11.65 9.47
C LYS A 585 0.73 13.01 8.86
N SER A 586 1.11 13.08 7.60
CA SER A 586 1.57 14.28 6.89
C SER A 586 0.43 15.30 6.66
N GLU A 587 -0.80 14.84 6.41
CA GLU A 587 -2.02 15.69 6.43
C GLU A 587 -2.16 16.37 7.80
N ASP A 588 -1.90 15.60 8.85
CA ASP A 588 -1.88 16.07 10.24
C ASP A 588 -0.78 17.10 10.50
N PHE A 589 0.41 16.98 9.88
CA PHE A 589 1.48 17.98 9.94
C PHE A 589 1.02 19.29 9.30
N VAL A 590 0.53 19.24 8.06
CA VAL A 590 0.03 20.42 7.33
C VAL A 590 -1.09 21.10 8.13
N GLY A 591 -2.07 20.33 8.62
CA GLY A 591 -3.16 20.84 9.44
C GLY A 591 -2.67 21.50 10.73
N ARG A 592 -1.67 20.94 11.41
CA ARG A 592 -1.03 21.55 12.59
C ARG A 592 -0.30 22.84 12.25
N ILE A 593 0.45 22.88 11.13
CA ILE A 593 1.10 24.11 10.67
C ILE A 593 0.06 25.18 10.32
N ALA A 594 -0.99 24.83 9.58
CA ALA A 594 -2.10 25.73 9.27
C ALA A 594 -2.78 26.27 10.55
N ALA A 595 -3.04 25.44 11.55
CA ALA A 595 -3.57 25.88 12.84
C ALA A 595 -2.60 26.80 13.60
N LEU A 596 -1.30 26.49 13.61
CA LEU A 596 -0.27 27.36 14.17
C LEU A 596 -0.26 28.73 13.47
N THR A 597 -0.47 28.76 12.16
CA THR A 597 -0.54 29.99 11.38
C THR A 597 -1.83 30.79 11.59
N HIS A 598 -2.95 30.14 11.96
CA HIS A 598 -4.20 30.81 12.30
C HIS A 598 -4.03 31.77 13.50
N SER A 599 -3.20 31.38 14.48
CA SER A 599 -2.84 32.28 15.60
C SER A 599 -2.00 33.50 15.18
N VAL A 600 -1.58 33.57 13.92
CA VAL A 600 -0.77 34.65 13.32
C VAL A 600 -1.59 35.53 12.38
N SER A 601 -2.67 35.02 11.79
CA SER A 601 -3.49 35.71 10.79
C SER A 601 -4.50 36.73 11.37
N MET A 602 -4.73 36.71 12.68
CA MET A 602 -5.64 37.66 13.38
C MET A 602 -5.11 39.10 13.49
N GLY A 603 -4.13 39.51 12.67
CA GLY A 603 -3.48 40.83 12.74
C GLY A 603 -3.21 41.44 11.35
N VAL A 604 -3.59 42.70 11.21
CA VAL A 604 -3.85 43.50 9.99
C VAL A 604 -2.67 43.71 9.00
N LYS A 605 -1.51 43.05 9.19
CA LYS A 605 -0.31 43.08 8.30
C LYS A 605 0.02 41.67 7.81
N SER A 606 -0.60 41.26 6.70
CA SER A 606 -0.68 39.88 6.19
C SER A 606 0.62 39.29 5.62
N THR A 607 1.74 40.01 5.51
CA THR A 607 2.93 39.52 4.79
C THR A 607 4.25 39.55 5.59
N SER A 608 4.30 38.75 6.66
CA SER A 608 5.55 38.25 7.27
C SER A 608 5.26 36.96 8.04
N LEU A 609 4.48 36.06 7.44
CA LEU A 609 4.01 34.85 8.10
C LEU A 609 5.17 33.93 8.48
N CYS A 610 6.10 33.73 7.55
CA CYS A 610 7.27 32.88 7.77
C CYS A 610 8.11 33.32 8.98
N LYS A 611 8.40 34.61 9.12
CA LYS A 611 9.10 35.19 10.29
C LYS A 611 8.39 34.91 11.63
N LYS A 612 7.07 34.72 11.60
CA LYS A 612 6.24 34.46 12.79
C LYS A 612 5.97 32.97 13.04
N VAL A 613 6.04 32.13 12.01
CA VAL A 613 5.83 30.67 12.08
C VAL A 613 7.13 29.93 12.37
N ALA A 614 8.25 30.37 11.79
CA ALA A 614 9.57 29.78 11.99
C ALA A 614 9.93 29.62 13.48
N PRO A 615 9.75 30.64 14.33
CA PRO A 615 9.97 30.48 15.76
C PRO A 615 9.03 29.43 16.40
N LYS A 616 7.73 29.43 16.09
CA LYS A 616 6.76 28.43 16.62
C LYS A 616 7.18 26.99 16.31
N TYR A 617 7.60 26.77 15.07
CA TYR A 617 8.02 25.45 14.59
C TYR A 617 9.27 24.95 15.34
N ARG A 618 10.22 25.85 15.67
CA ARG A 618 11.38 25.50 16.51
C ARG A 618 10.98 24.94 17.87
N ILE A 619 9.97 25.51 18.52
CA ILE A 619 9.50 25.00 19.83
C ILE A 619 8.91 23.61 19.70
N LEU A 620 8.09 23.41 18.68
CA LEU A 620 7.51 22.10 18.44
C LEU A 620 8.62 21.05 18.28
N LEU A 621 9.63 21.36 17.47
CA LEU A 621 10.76 20.47 17.24
C LEU A 621 11.63 20.29 18.49
N HIS A 622 11.89 21.35 19.28
CA HIS A 622 12.62 21.23 20.55
C HIS A 622 11.90 20.30 21.52
N LEU A 623 10.59 20.50 21.74
CA LEU A 623 9.83 19.67 22.68
C LEU A 623 9.77 18.21 22.25
N LEU A 624 9.70 17.96 20.94
CA LEU A 624 9.75 16.63 20.37
C LEU A 624 11.11 15.95 20.58
N LEU A 625 12.19 16.71 20.47
CA LEU A 625 13.56 16.19 20.63
C LEU A 625 13.94 16.01 22.11
N THR A 626 13.38 16.80 23.03
CA THR A 626 13.82 16.82 24.44
C THR A 626 12.87 16.16 25.43
N ARG A 627 11.59 15.93 25.07
CA ARG A 627 10.60 15.37 26.01
C ARG A 627 10.13 13.98 25.59
N GLN A 628 10.51 12.98 26.38
CA GLN A 628 10.02 11.61 26.22
C GLN A 628 8.48 11.57 26.35
N GLY A 629 7.81 10.87 25.43
CA GLY A 629 6.34 10.71 25.43
C GLY A 629 5.56 11.91 24.89
N PHE A 630 6.23 12.97 24.41
CA PHE A 630 5.53 14.11 23.78
C PHE A 630 4.81 13.72 22.48
N ASP A 631 5.32 12.71 21.78
CA ASP A 631 4.68 12.05 20.63
C ASP A 631 3.49 11.16 21.05
N GLN A 632 3.46 10.69 22.29
CA GLN A 632 2.47 9.76 22.83
C GLN A 632 1.22 10.44 23.41
N ALA A 633 1.18 11.77 23.52
CA ALA A 633 0.02 12.50 24.06
C ALA A 633 -1.27 12.40 23.20
N GLN A 634 -1.21 11.80 22.01
CA GLN A 634 -2.39 11.40 21.22
C GLN A 634 -2.79 9.93 21.42
N LYS A 635 -2.02 9.13 22.16
CA LYS A 635 -2.34 7.75 22.57
C LYS A 635 -2.91 7.71 23.99
N GLN A 636 -3.74 8.67 24.38
CA GLN A 636 -4.70 8.44 25.48
C GLN A 636 -5.97 7.76 24.91
N VAL A 637 -5.77 6.61 24.29
CA VAL A 637 -6.57 5.46 24.65
C VAL A 637 -5.67 4.75 25.65
N GLN A 638 -6.11 4.60 26.89
CA GLN A 638 -5.38 3.80 27.87
C GLN A 638 -4.89 2.52 27.17
N PRO A 639 -3.58 2.20 27.14
CA PRO A 639 -3.25 0.79 27.06
C PRO A 639 -3.91 0.18 28.28
N ASP A 640 -4.76 -0.82 28.06
CA ASP A 640 -5.21 -1.70 29.13
C ASP A 640 -3.98 -2.12 29.97
N PRO A 641 -4.15 -2.32 31.29
CA PRO A 641 -3.06 -2.76 32.15
C PRO A 641 -2.36 -3.95 31.50
N ALA A 642 -1.02 -3.91 31.48
CA ALA A 642 -0.19 -4.92 30.83
C ALA A 642 -0.77 -6.33 31.09
N PRO A 643 -1.03 -7.13 30.05
CA PRO A 643 -1.61 -8.44 30.23
C PRO A 643 -0.67 -9.30 31.07
N ALA A 644 -1.26 -10.09 31.96
CA ALA A 644 -0.62 -11.19 32.67
C ALA A 644 0.30 -11.97 31.68
N ASN A 645 1.52 -12.29 32.13
CA ASN A 645 2.56 -12.91 31.32
C ASN A 645 2.67 -14.40 31.70
N ILE A 646 2.34 -15.30 30.76
CA ILE A 646 2.62 -16.74 30.94
C ILE A 646 4.13 -16.98 30.75
N LYS A 647 4.79 -17.50 31.79
CA LYS A 647 6.18 -17.99 31.70
C LYS A 647 6.18 -19.42 31.18
N LEU A 648 6.79 -19.65 30.03
CA LEU A 648 6.90 -20.97 29.42
C LEU A 648 8.26 -21.60 29.75
N THR A 649 8.23 -22.81 30.32
CA THR A 649 9.45 -23.59 30.63
C THR A 649 9.40 -24.90 29.82
N ALA A 650 10.21 -25.02 28.77
CA ALA A 650 10.24 -26.22 27.94
C ALA A 650 11.16 -27.31 28.53
N PHE A 651 10.66 -28.54 28.65
CA PHE A 651 11.46 -29.71 29.06
C PHE A 651 11.49 -30.77 27.94
N TYR A 652 12.69 -31.23 27.58
CA TYR A 652 12.89 -32.31 26.60
C TYR A 652 13.21 -33.62 27.33
N VAL A 653 12.43 -34.67 27.09
CA VAL A 653 12.77 -36.05 27.52
C VAL A 653 13.41 -36.76 26.35
N ASN A 654 14.74 -36.88 26.40
CA ASN A 654 15.54 -37.54 25.38
C ASN A 654 15.66 -39.03 25.69
N GLY A 655 15.20 -39.87 24.76
CA GLY A 655 15.40 -41.31 24.78
C GLY A 655 15.70 -41.82 23.38
N SER A 656 16.99 -41.91 23.04
CA SER A 656 17.61 -42.63 21.92
C SER A 656 17.50 -42.08 20.48
N GLN A 657 18.69 -41.97 19.86
CA GLN A 657 18.99 -41.61 18.47
C GLN A 657 18.29 -42.51 17.44
N VAL A 658 17.64 -41.95 16.39
CA VAL A 658 17.73 -42.39 14.97
C VAL A 658 17.29 -41.25 14.00
N ALA A 659 18.19 -40.93 13.06
CA ALA A 659 18.05 -40.36 11.70
C ALA A 659 17.33 -39.01 11.39
N ARG A 660 18.19 -38.06 11.00
CA ARG A 660 17.99 -36.85 10.18
C ARG A 660 16.92 -36.96 9.08
N ARG A 661 15.86 -36.14 9.18
CA ARG A 661 15.39 -35.21 8.13
C ARG A 661 14.85 -33.94 8.81
N SER A 662 15.24 -32.81 8.24
CA SER A 662 15.23 -31.43 8.76
C SER A 662 13.97 -30.96 9.49
N LEU A 663 14.01 -30.92 10.82
CA LEU A 663 13.41 -29.82 11.59
C LEU A 663 14.57 -29.08 12.24
N GLY A 664 14.85 -27.89 11.71
CA GLY A 664 15.84 -26.97 12.27
C GLY A 664 15.51 -26.67 13.73
N TRP A 665 16.56 -26.60 14.53
CA TRP A 665 16.47 -26.26 15.94
C TRP A 665 15.85 -24.88 16.10
N VAL A 666 14.65 -24.78 16.66
CA VAL A 666 14.20 -23.52 17.26
C VAL A 666 14.92 -23.44 18.61
N ARG A 667 16.07 -22.75 18.63
CA ARG A 667 16.44 -22.03 19.86
C ARG A 667 15.23 -21.13 20.13
N VAL A 668 14.60 -21.25 21.30
CA VAL A 668 13.55 -20.34 21.75
C VAL A 668 14.19 -19.27 22.65
N PRO A 669 14.80 -18.19 22.12
CA PRO A 669 15.19 -17.05 22.93
C PRO A 669 14.08 -15.98 23.03
N GLU A 670 12.90 -16.17 22.41
CA GLU A 670 11.91 -15.09 22.24
C GLU A 670 10.47 -15.40 22.68
N VAL A 671 10.23 -16.36 23.57
CA VAL A 671 8.89 -16.46 24.23
C VAL A 671 9.07 -16.39 25.75
N ALA A 672 9.50 -15.23 26.24
CA ALA A 672 9.57 -14.96 27.68
C ALA A 672 8.21 -14.54 28.28
N ALA A 673 7.23 -14.20 27.44
CA ALA A 673 5.90 -13.77 27.86
C ALA A 673 4.90 -13.82 26.70
N MET A 674 3.73 -14.41 26.92
CA MET A 674 2.57 -14.31 26.02
C MET A 674 1.41 -13.62 26.78
N PRO A 675 0.78 -12.56 26.21
CA PRO A 675 -0.41 -11.94 26.78
C PRO A 675 -1.55 -12.95 27.01
N VAL A 676 -2.07 -13.05 28.23
CA VAL A 676 -3.23 -13.91 28.55
C VAL A 676 -4.51 -13.49 27.79
N GLU A 677 -4.58 -12.26 27.28
CA GLU A 677 -5.77 -11.71 26.61
C GLU A 677 -6.15 -12.37 25.27
N GLU A 678 -5.26 -13.16 24.65
CA GLU A 678 -5.54 -13.84 23.37
C GLU A 678 -5.85 -15.35 23.52
N VAL A 679 -5.72 -15.92 24.72
CA VAL A 679 -5.76 -17.38 24.91
C VAL A 679 -6.51 -17.75 26.21
N GLU A 680 -7.79 -18.08 26.08
CA GLU A 680 -8.69 -18.47 27.18
C GLU A 680 -8.59 -19.97 27.53
N THR A 681 -8.17 -20.83 26.59
CA THR A 681 -8.14 -22.29 26.77
C THR A 681 -6.81 -22.94 26.38
N VAL A 682 -6.53 -24.12 26.95
CA VAL A 682 -5.35 -24.95 26.60
C VAL A 682 -5.29 -25.27 25.10
N LEU A 683 -6.43 -25.45 24.43
CA LEU A 683 -6.50 -25.66 22.98
C LEU A 683 -5.99 -24.44 22.20
N GLN A 684 -6.43 -23.23 22.57
CA GLN A 684 -5.98 -21.99 21.95
C GLN A 684 -4.47 -21.78 22.18
N LEU A 685 -3.95 -22.19 23.34
CA LEU A 685 -2.52 -22.15 23.65
C LEU A 685 -1.72 -23.10 22.74
N LYS A 686 -2.21 -24.34 22.56
CA LYS A 686 -1.58 -25.31 21.65
C LYS A 686 -1.63 -24.85 20.19
N GLN A 687 -2.72 -24.23 19.75
CA GLN A 687 -2.84 -23.65 18.41
C GLN A 687 -1.83 -22.51 18.21
N ARG A 688 -1.73 -21.60 19.16
CA ARG A 688 -0.78 -20.48 19.08
C ARG A 688 0.68 -20.93 19.12
N LEU A 689 1.00 -21.94 19.92
CA LEU A 689 2.33 -22.57 19.93
C LEU A 689 2.64 -23.32 18.64
N CYS A 690 1.63 -23.90 17.98
CA CYS A 690 1.78 -24.52 16.66
C CYS A 690 2.16 -23.48 15.59
N GLU A 691 1.58 -22.27 15.66
CA GLU A 691 1.91 -21.15 14.77
C GLU A 691 3.32 -20.59 15.04
N LEU A 692 3.68 -20.41 16.31
CA LEU A 692 4.95 -19.77 16.69
C LEU A 692 6.17 -20.70 16.59
N CYS A 693 6.01 -21.97 16.97
CA CYS A 693 7.12 -22.92 17.11
C CYS A 693 7.10 -24.05 16.07
N GLY A 694 6.07 -24.11 15.23
CA GLY A 694 5.92 -25.13 14.18
C GLY A 694 5.59 -26.55 14.66
N ALA A 695 5.46 -26.77 15.97
CA ALA A 695 5.17 -28.07 16.56
C ALA A 695 3.67 -28.42 16.47
N PRO A 696 3.27 -29.61 15.96
CA PRO A 696 1.85 -29.94 15.80
C PRO A 696 1.10 -29.93 17.13
N ARG A 697 -0.12 -29.35 17.15
CA ARG A 697 -0.96 -29.25 18.37
C ARG A 697 -1.12 -30.59 19.11
N PHE A 698 -1.20 -31.69 18.36
CA PHE A 698 -1.38 -33.04 18.89
C PHE A 698 -0.12 -33.64 19.56
N ARG A 699 1.05 -33.03 19.35
CA ARG A 699 2.34 -33.47 19.92
C ARG A 699 2.75 -32.69 21.18
N LEU A 700 2.00 -31.64 21.52
CA LEU A 700 2.26 -30.78 22.67
C LEU A 700 1.38 -31.20 23.85
N ARG A 701 2.01 -31.69 24.92
CA ARG A 701 1.34 -31.80 26.22
C ARG A 701 1.69 -30.59 27.07
N ILE A 702 0.65 -29.92 27.54
CA ILE A 702 0.72 -28.76 28.42
C ILE A 702 0.53 -29.25 29.85
N LEU A 703 1.55 -29.02 30.67
CA LEU A 703 1.60 -29.40 32.07
C LEU A 703 1.58 -28.12 32.90
N ILE A 704 0.68 -28.05 33.88
CA ILE A 704 0.64 -26.99 34.90
C ILE A 704 0.93 -27.70 36.23
N ASP A 705 1.97 -27.26 36.95
CA ASP A 705 2.44 -27.90 38.20
C ASP A 705 2.66 -29.42 38.10
N GLY A 706 3.03 -29.91 36.91
CA GLY A 706 3.29 -31.33 36.65
C GLY A 706 2.04 -32.18 36.33
N ALA A 707 0.84 -31.59 36.27
CA ALA A 707 -0.40 -32.27 35.86
C ALA A 707 -0.76 -31.95 34.41
N ALA A 708 -1.14 -32.97 33.63
CA ALA A 708 -1.52 -32.79 32.23
C ALA A 708 -2.93 -32.21 32.13
N MET A 709 -3.09 -31.15 31.33
CA MET A 709 -4.38 -30.47 31.18
C MET A 709 -5.15 -30.95 29.95
N GLU A 710 -6.47 -30.98 30.08
CA GLU A 710 -7.41 -31.21 28.98
C GLU A 710 -7.53 -29.95 28.11
N ASP A 711 -7.91 -30.11 26.84
CA ASP A 711 -7.88 -29.03 25.83
C ASP A 711 -8.85 -27.88 26.14
N ASP A 712 -9.93 -28.19 26.85
CA ASP A 712 -11.00 -27.30 27.30
C ASP A 712 -10.74 -26.65 28.67
N ALA A 713 -9.59 -26.93 29.30
CA ALA A 713 -9.22 -26.31 30.57
C ALA A 713 -8.97 -24.79 30.40
N PRO A 714 -9.59 -23.94 31.25
CA PRO A 714 -9.44 -22.49 31.17
C PRO A 714 -8.10 -22.00 31.77
N LEU A 715 -7.48 -21.02 31.13
CA LEU A 715 -6.24 -20.38 31.57
C LEU A 715 -6.57 -19.04 32.26
N LEU A 716 -6.63 -19.04 33.60
CA LEU A 716 -7.27 -17.96 34.38
C LEU A 716 -6.31 -16.95 35.04
N SER A 717 -4.98 -17.12 34.96
CA SER A 717 -3.99 -16.18 35.53
C SER A 717 -2.55 -16.45 35.04
N ASP A 718 -1.57 -15.65 35.51
CA ASP A 718 -0.12 -15.92 35.39
C ASP A 718 0.17 -17.36 35.84
N LEU A 719 0.59 -18.22 34.92
CA LEU A 719 0.85 -19.65 35.17
C LEU A 719 2.22 -20.02 34.60
N ASP A 720 3.01 -20.78 35.36
CA ASP A 720 4.25 -21.40 34.87
C ASP A 720 3.87 -22.67 34.08
N VAL A 721 3.89 -22.58 32.75
CA VAL A 721 3.47 -23.67 31.86
C VAL A 721 4.68 -24.49 31.43
N GLN A 722 4.63 -25.80 31.68
CA GLN A 722 5.62 -26.76 31.23
C GLN A 722 5.19 -27.41 29.90
N LEU A 723 6.07 -27.37 28.89
CA LEU A 723 5.84 -27.99 27.58
C LEU A 723 6.60 -29.31 27.47
N LEU A 724 5.87 -30.39 27.16
CA LEU A 724 6.43 -31.70 26.83
C LEU A 724 6.13 -32.06 25.38
N ALA A 725 7.19 -32.16 24.57
CA ALA A 725 7.12 -32.69 23.20
C ALA A 725 7.44 -34.19 23.21
N LEU A 726 6.51 -35.03 22.74
CA LEU A 726 6.64 -36.49 22.76
C LEU A 726 7.30 -37.03 21.46
N PRO A 727 8.19 -38.04 21.53
CA PRO A 727 8.81 -38.66 20.36
C PRO A 727 7.85 -39.61 19.61
N LEU A 728 8.13 -39.86 18.32
CA LEU A 728 7.37 -40.77 17.46
C LEU A 728 7.57 -42.25 17.84
N ARG A 729 6.50 -43.06 17.81
CA ARG A 729 6.52 -44.53 17.96
C ARG A 729 6.15 -45.20 16.63
N SER A 730 6.76 -46.35 16.35
CA SER A 730 6.38 -47.21 15.23
C SER A 730 5.08 -47.99 15.51
N LEU A 731 4.16 -47.98 14.56
CA LEU A 731 2.92 -48.78 14.57
C LEU A 731 3.23 -50.28 14.42
N SER A 732 2.51 -51.13 15.16
CA SER A 732 2.42 -52.55 14.79
C SER A 732 1.63 -52.73 13.48
N PRO A 733 1.82 -53.84 12.74
CA PRO A 733 1.10 -54.08 11.49
C PRO A 733 -0.43 -54.04 11.62
N GLU A 734 -0.96 -54.44 12.78
CA GLU A 734 -2.40 -54.45 13.05
C GLU A 734 -2.94 -53.03 13.33
N GLU A 735 -2.22 -52.24 14.14
CA GLU A 735 -2.57 -50.84 14.41
C GLU A 735 -2.47 -49.99 13.12
N LEU A 736 -1.47 -50.22 12.28
CA LEU A 736 -1.33 -49.57 10.98
C LEU A 736 -2.50 -49.91 10.04
N ARG A 737 -2.94 -51.17 10.04
CA ARG A 737 -4.10 -51.60 9.26
C ARG A 737 -5.38 -50.90 9.74
N LEU A 738 -5.57 -50.78 11.06
CA LEU A 738 -6.70 -50.07 11.65
C LEU A 738 -6.64 -48.56 11.37
N PHE A 739 -5.46 -47.96 11.42
CA PHE A 739 -5.24 -46.53 11.14
C PHE A 739 -5.60 -46.19 9.69
N LYS A 740 -5.09 -46.98 8.74
CA LYS A 740 -5.42 -46.86 7.31
C LYS A 740 -6.91 -47.08 7.05
N ALA A 741 -7.52 -48.08 7.70
CA ALA A 741 -8.95 -48.36 7.54
C ALA A 741 -9.83 -47.24 8.13
N ALA A 742 -9.48 -46.67 9.28
CA ALA A 742 -10.20 -45.55 9.88
C ALA A 742 -10.07 -44.29 9.01
N ALA A 743 -8.88 -44.05 8.45
CA ALA A 743 -8.63 -42.94 7.55
C ALA A 743 -9.40 -43.06 6.23
N ALA A 744 -9.43 -44.26 5.62
CA ALA A 744 -10.21 -44.56 4.42
C ALA A 744 -11.74 -44.43 4.65
N ALA A 745 -12.19 -44.78 5.86
CA ALA A 745 -13.60 -44.71 6.24
C ALA A 745 -14.06 -43.29 6.68
N GLY A 746 -13.17 -42.30 6.66
CA GLY A 746 -13.53 -40.91 7.02
C GLY A 746 -13.80 -40.69 8.50
N LYS A 747 -13.35 -41.61 9.38
CA LYS A 747 -13.66 -41.56 10.81
C LYS A 747 -12.76 -40.58 11.54
N LEU A 748 -13.05 -39.28 11.38
CA LEU A 748 -12.23 -38.17 11.87
C LEU A 748 -11.84 -38.31 13.35
N GLY A 749 -12.81 -38.57 14.24
CA GLY A 749 -12.54 -38.72 15.68
C GLY A 749 -11.75 -39.97 16.07
N GLU A 750 -11.83 -41.05 15.28
CA GLU A 750 -10.96 -42.22 15.49
C GLU A 750 -9.53 -41.91 15.03
N VAL A 751 -9.36 -41.24 13.89
CA VAL A 751 -8.05 -40.83 13.37
C VAL A 751 -7.38 -39.81 14.31
N GLU A 752 -8.12 -38.82 14.81
CA GLU A 752 -7.62 -37.81 15.75
C GLU A 752 -7.14 -38.45 17.06
N ARG A 753 -7.94 -39.36 17.64
CA ARG A 753 -7.54 -40.13 18.82
C ARG A 753 -6.31 -40.99 18.55
N MET A 754 -6.22 -41.63 17.39
CA MET A 754 -5.05 -42.41 17.01
C MET A 754 -3.81 -41.52 16.81
N LEU A 755 -3.95 -40.28 16.34
CA LEU A 755 -2.84 -39.32 16.26
C LEU A 755 -2.35 -38.85 17.65
N GLN A 756 -3.23 -38.83 18.66
CA GLN A 756 -2.88 -38.51 20.05
C GLN A 756 -2.00 -39.60 20.71
N ASP A 757 -2.08 -40.86 20.24
CA ASP A 757 -1.36 -42.02 20.77
C ASP A 757 0.03 -42.28 20.13
N LEU A 758 0.66 -41.25 19.53
CA LEU A 758 2.05 -41.23 19.03
C LEU A 758 2.35 -42.02 17.74
N HIS A 759 1.67 -41.69 16.64
CA HIS A 759 1.85 -42.35 15.33
C HIS A 759 2.37 -41.42 14.21
N ASP A 760 2.96 -42.03 13.17
CA ASP A 760 3.45 -41.36 11.96
C ASP A 760 2.27 -41.05 11.00
N PRO A 761 1.90 -39.77 10.81
CA PRO A 761 0.73 -39.37 10.03
C PRO A 761 0.86 -39.67 8.53
N ASP A 762 2.08 -39.85 8.03
CA ASP A 762 2.39 -40.17 6.62
C ASP A 762 1.73 -41.47 6.16
N GLN A 763 1.56 -42.41 7.08
CA GLN A 763 1.20 -43.79 6.76
C GLN A 763 -0.25 -43.95 6.28
N ALA A 764 -1.13 -43.00 6.59
CA ALA A 764 -2.54 -43.02 6.18
C ALA A 764 -2.91 -41.96 5.14
N LEU A 765 -2.01 -41.03 4.82
CA LEU A 765 -2.31 -39.85 3.99
C LEU A 765 -2.76 -40.24 2.57
N HIS A 766 -2.08 -41.18 1.93
CA HIS A 766 -2.45 -41.68 0.59
C HIS A 766 -3.79 -42.41 0.56
N GLU A 767 -4.13 -43.14 1.62
CA GLU A 767 -5.37 -43.92 1.68
C GLU A 767 -6.57 -43.01 1.94
N ALA A 768 -6.41 -42.01 2.83
CA ALA A 768 -7.42 -40.99 3.07
C ALA A 768 -7.73 -40.19 1.80
N ALA A 769 -6.68 -39.78 1.06
CA ALA A 769 -6.83 -39.02 -0.18
C ALA A 769 -7.50 -39.84 -1.29
N ARG A 770 -7.11 -41.11 -1.51
CA ARG A 770 -7.77 -42.00 -2.49
C ARG A 770 -9.22 -42.29 -2.16
N ALA A 771 -9.58 -42.27 -0.88
CA ALA A 771 -10.95 -42.46 -0.42
C ALA A 771 -11.78 -41.16 -0.43
N GLY A 772 -11.21 -40.03 -0.86
CA GLY A 772 -11.88 -38.72 -0.92
C GLY A 772 -12.20 -38.13 0.45
N GLN A 773 -11.48 -38.52 1.50
CA GLN A 773 -11.78 -38.12 2.88
C GLN A 773 -11.10 -36.79 3.23
N GLU A 774 -11.61 -35.69 2.66
CA GLU A 774 -11.06 -34.33 2.77
C GLU A 774 -10.72 -33.93 4.23
N GLY A 775 -11.65 -34.13 5.17
CA GLY A 775 -11.44 -33.77 6.57
C GLY A 775 -10.34 -34.58 7.26
N VAL A 776 -10.15 -35.84 6.86
CA VAL A 776 -9.05 -36.68 7.36
C VAL A 776 -7.72 -36.25 6.75
N VAL A 777 -7.68 -35.90 5.47
CA VAL A 777 -6.47 -35.39 4.81
C VAL A 777 -6.03 -34.07 5.45
N GLN A 778 -6.96 -33.14 5.69
CA GLN A 778 -6.67 -31.89 6.39
C GLN A 778 -6.09 -32.15 7.79
N LEU A 779 -6.70 -33.05 8.56
CA LEU A 779 -6.22 -33.43 9.90
C LEU A 779 -4.80 -34.00 9.86
N LEU A 780 -4.48 -34.84 8.87
CA LEU A 780 -3.15 -35.42 8.70
C LEU A 780 -2.11 -34.37 8.28
N LEU A 781 -2.45 -33.43 7.41
CA LEU A 781 -1.58 -32.31 7.02
C LEU A 781 -1.35 -31.34 8.19
N GLU A 782 -2.38 -31.05 9.00
CA GLU A 782 -2.27 -30.32 10.27
C GLU A 782 -1.32 -31.03 11.25
N ALA A 783 -1.30 -32.36 11.22
CA ALA A 783 -0.37 -33.19 12.00
C ALA A 783 1.06 -33.25 11.40
N ARG A 784 1.34 -32.44 10.37
CA ARG A 784 2.61 -32.38 9.62
C ARG A 784 2.93 -33.67 8.85
N ALA A 785 1.93 -34.32 8.29
CA ALA A 785 2.18 -35.35 7.29
C ALA A 785 2.92 -34.74 6.08
N ASP A 786 3.88 -35.47 5.52
CA ASP A 786 4.62 -35.05 4.35
C ASP A 786 3.70 -35.01 3.12
N ALA A 787 3.34 -33.80 2.69
CA ALA A 787 2.49 -33.58 1.51
C ALA A 787 3.15 -34.08 0.20
N ASN A 788 4.46 -34.32 0.23
CA ASN A 788 5.29 -34.75 -0.91
C ASN A 788 5.54 -36.26 -0.94
N LEU A 789 4.88 -37.03 -0.06
CA LEU A 789 4.97 -38.50 -0.08
C LEU A 789 4.63 -39.03 -1.47
N ARG A 790 5.41 -40.03 -1.90
CA ARG A 790 5.24 -40.69 -3.19
C ARG A 790 4.68 -42.09 -3.00
N ASP A 791 3.69 -42.45 -3.81
CA ASP A 791 3.18 -43.81 -3.86
C ASP A 791 4.15 -44.78 -4.57
N SER A 792 3.76 -46.06 -4.66
CA SER A 792 4.55 -47.10 -5.34
C SER A 792 4.78 -46.85 -6.83
N THR A 793 4.11 -45.86 -7.44
CA THR A 793 4.29 -45.41 -8.83
C THR A 793 5.08 -44.11 -8.93
N GLY A 794 5.57 -43.58 -7.81
CA GLY A 794 6.30 -42.31 -7.76
C GLY A 794 5.41 -41.06 -7.77
N ARG A 795 4.09 -41.21 -7.75
CA ARG A 795 3.13 -40.10 -7.79
C ARG A 795 2.93 -39.52 -6.40
N THR A 796 2.90 -38.19 -6.31
CA THR A 796 2.48 -37.47 -5.10
C THR A 796 0.95 -37.35 -5.04
N LEU A 797 0.42 -36.90 -3.91
CA LEU A 797 -1.01 -36.60 -3.77
C LEU A 797 -1.47 -35.50 -4.74
N LEU A 798 -0.58 -34.57 -5.10
CA LEU A 798 -0.88 -33.53 -6.08
C LEU A 798 -1.10 -34.13 -7.48
N HIS A 799 -0.40 -35.21 -7.84
CA HIS A 799 -0.66 -35.96 -9.08
C HIS A 799 -2.02 -36.66 -9.05
N LEU A 800 -2.41 -37.21 -7.90
CA LEU A 800 -3.75 -37.81 -7.73
C LEU A 800 -4.83 -36.75 -7.85
N ALA A 801 -4.69 -35.62 -7.16
CA ALA A 801 -5.59 -34.48 -7.27
C ALA A 801 -5.72 -33.99 -8.72
N ALA A 802 -4.61 -33.85 -9.45
CA ALA A 802 -4.60 -33.47 -10.86
C ALA A 802 -5.28 -34.50 -11.77
N THR A 803 -5.10 -35.79 -11.49
CA THR A 803 -5.73 -36.89 -12.24
C THR A 803 -7.25 -36.88 -12.06
N GLU A 804 -7.70 -36.74 -10.82
CA GLU A 804 -9.11 -36.81 -10.43
C GLU A 804 -9.85 -35.46 -10.57
N ASN A 805 -9.09 -34.37 -10.82
CA ASN A 805 -9.58 -32.99 -10.83
C ASN A 805 -10.19 -32.57 -9.47
N ASP A 806 -9.61 -33.07 -8.39
CA ASP A 806 -10.00 -32.71 -7.02
C ASP A 806 -9.32 -31.39 -6.62
N LEU A 807 -9.97 -30.29 -6.97
CA LEU A 807 -9.48 -28.93 -6.69
C LEU A 807 -9.34 -28.67 -5.19
N LYS A 808 -10.17 -29.30 -4.35
CA LYS A 808 -10.12 -29.08 -2.91
C LYS A 808 -8.94 -29.79 -2.29
N LEU A 809 -8.68 -31.05 -2.69
CA LEU A 809 -7.47 -31.75 -2.30
C LEU A 809 -6.22 -30.99 -2.77
N ALA A 810 -6.22 -30.47 -4.00
CA ALA A 810 -5.11 -29.65 -4.50
C ALA A 810 -4.91 -28.37 -3.67
N HIS A 811 -5.99 -27.66 -3.30
CA HIS A 811 -5.91 -26.51 -2.39
C HIS A 811 -5.30 -26.89 -1.04
N LEU A 812 -5.79 -27.95 -0.40
CA LEU A 812 -5.26 -28.41 0.89
C LEU A 812 -3.76 -28.75 0.83
N LEU A 813 -3.32 -29.37 -0.27
CA LEU A 813 -1.91 -29.73 -0.46
C LEU A 813 -1.02 -28.50 -0.70
N LEU A 814 -1.50 -27.53 -1.49
CA LEU A 814 -0.75 -26.30 -1.78
C LEU A 814 -0.70 -25.38 -0.56
N ASP A 815 -1.78 -25.30 0.22
CA ASP A 815 -1.80 -24.62 1.52
C ASP A 815 -0.79 -25.26 2.51
N ALA A 816 -0.56 -26.57 2.37
CA ALA A 816 0.46 -27.30 3.11
C ALA A 816 1.87 -27.25 2.47
N ALA A 817 2.10 -26.34 1.51
CA ALA A 817 3.36 -26.16 0.79
C ALA A 817 3.88 -27.41 0.06
N ALA A 818 2.99 -28.19 -0.57
CA ALA A 818 3.37 -29.29 -1.44
C ALA A 818 4.25 -28.81 -2.61
N ASP A 819 5.31 -29.55 -2.89
CA ASP A 819 6.27 -29.29 -3.96
C ASP A 819 5.68 -29.70 -5.31
N MET A 820 5.48 -28.70 -6.16
CA MET A 820 4.90 -28.84 -7.50
C MET A 820 5.91 -29.34 -8.55
N SER A 821 7.21 -29.27 -8.26
CA SER A 821 8.28 -29.67 -9.18
C SER A 821 8.47 -31.18 -9.28
N LEU A 822 7.92 -31.93 -8.31
CA LEU A 822 8.08 -33.38 -8.22
C LEU A 822 7.46 -34.07 -9.43
N VAL A 823 8.24 -34.95 -10.06
CA VAL A 823 7.80 -35.79 -11.19
C VAL A 823 7.47 -37.21 -10.77
N ASP A 824 6.49 -37.82 -11.42
CA ASP A 824 6.21 -39.25 -11.31
C ASP A 824 7.25 -40.13 -12.06
N ARG A 825 7.06 -41.46 -12.09
CA ARG A 825 7.97 -42.36 -12.82
C ARG A 825 7.99 -42.16 -14.34
N SER A 826 7.00 -41.46 -14.90
CA SER A 826 6.98 -41.10 -16.32
C SER A 826 7.66 -39.75 -16.60
N GLY A 827 8.23 -39.11 -15.58
CA GLY A 827 8.86 -37.80 -15.69
C GLY A 827 7.86 -36.64 -15.70
N LYS A 828 6.58 -36.88 -15.41
CA LYS A 828 5.54 -35.85 -15.47
C LYS A 828 5.29 -35.24 -14.10
N GLN A 829 5.18 -33.93 -14.06
CA GLN A 829 4.69 -33.20 -12.89
C GLN A 829 3.17 -33.29 -12.79
N ALA A 830 2.63 -32.95 -11.62
CA ALA A 830 1.18 -32.87 -11.41
C ALA A 830 0.53 -31.85 -12.37
N PHE A 831 1.25 -30.78 -12.72
CA PHE A 831 0.83 -29.81 -13.72
C PHE A 831 0.66 -30.44 -15.11
N HIS A 832 1.67 -31.19 -15.60
CA HIS A 832 1.58 -31.90 -16.87
C HIS A 832 0.40 -32.89 -16.92
N VAL A 833 0.13 -33.59 -15.81
CA VAL A 833 -1.04 -34.47 -15.69
C VAL A 833 -2.35 -33.68 -15.81
N ALA A 834 -2.44 -32.48 -15.23
CA ALA A 834 -3.62 -31.62 -15.38
C ALA A 834 -3.82 -31.15 -16.83
N LEU A 835 -2.74 -30.80 -17.53
CA LEU A 835 -2.79 -30.42 -18.94
C LEU A 835 -3.25 -31.59 -19.81
N GLU A 836 -2.66 -32.77 -19.65
CA GLU A 836 -3.01 -33.95 -20.44
C GLU A 836 -4.49 -34.32 -20.35
N ARG A 837 -5.04 -34.17 -19.14
CA ARG A 837 -6.43 -34.48 -18.81
C ARG A 837 -7.41 -33.34 -19.14
N GLY A 838 -6.94 -32.20 -19.66
CA GLY A 838 -7.79 -31.05 -20.00
C GLY A 838 -8.39 -30.35 -18.77
N ARG A 839 -7.71 -30.39 -17.61
CA ARG A 839 -8.23 -29.87 -16.33
C ARG A 839 -7.88 -28.40 -16.14
N ILE A 840 -8.59 -27.50 -16.83
CA ILE A 840 -8.29 -26.05 -16.81
C ILE A 840 -8.29 -25.43 -15.41
N ASN A 841 -9.28 -25.77 -14.56
CA ASN A 841 -9.35 -25.18 -13.22
C ASN A 841 -8.19 -25.64 -12.33
N MET A 842 -7.73 -26.88 -12.52
CA MET A 842 -6.56 -27.42 -11.82
C MET A 842 -5.28 -26.75 -12.32
N ALA A 843 -5.11 -26.64 -13.64
CA ALA A 843 -3.98 -25.92 -14.24
C ALA A 843 -3.93 -24.46 -13.79
N ARG A 844 -5.08 -23.77 -13.73
CA ARG A 844 -5.21 -22.41 -13.22
C ARG A 844 -4.80 -22.33 -11.74
N LEU A 845 -5.30 -23.24 -10.93
CA LEU A 845 -4.99 -23.30 -9.50
C LEU A 845 -3.48 -23.51 -9.26
N MET A 846 -2.82 -24.39 -10.01
CA MET A 846 -1.37 -24.62 -9.92
C MET A 846 -0.54 -23.41 -10.40
N LEU A 847 -0.93 -22.79 -11.53
CA LEU A 847 -0.29 -21.57 -12.04
C LEU A 847 -0.45 -20.37 -11.09
N MET A 848 -1.61 -20.25 -10.43
CA MET A 848 -1.84 -19.22 -9.42
C MET A 848 -1.07 -19.50 -8.12
N ALA A 849 -0.91 -20.77 -7.73
CA ALA A 849 -0.15 -21.14 -6.54
C ALA A 849 1.35 -20.83 -6.66
N GLU A 850 1.94 -21.00 -7.86
CA GLU A 850 3.30 -20.55 -8.19
C GLU A 850 3.49 -19.05 -7.94
N THR A 851 2.43 -18.24 -8.09
CA THR A 851 2.45 -16.79 -7.88
C THR A 851 2.14 -16.33 -6.44
N CYS A 852 1.74 -17.26 -5.55
CA CYS A 852 1.20 -16.93 -4.21
C CYS A 852 2.11 -17.27 -3.01
N GLY A 853 3.28 -17.88 -3.20
CA GLY A 853 4.37 -17.86 -2.21
C GLY A 853 4.81 -19.21 -1.63
N ALA A 854 6.12 -19.44 -1.70
CA ALA A 854 6.98 -20.17 -0.76
C ALA A 854 8.44 -19.83 -1.17
N ASP A 855 9.41 -20.00 -0.26
CA ASP A 855 10.85 -19.68 -0.43
C ASP A 855 11.40 -19.72 -1.88
N GLU A 856 12.30 -18.78 -2.22
CA GLU A 856 12.95 -18.66 -3.54
C GLU A 856 13.63 -19.95 -4.04
N ASP A 857 13.82 -20.96 -3.18
CA ASP A 857 14.40 -22.27 -3.51
C ASP A 857 13.39 -23.43 -3.70
N ALA A 858 12.08 -23.24 -3.47
CA ALA A 858 11.08 -24.33 -3.53
C ALA A 858 10.05 -24.23 -4.68
N CYS A 859 9.94 -23.09 -5.37
CA CYS A 859 8.94 -22.88 -6.43
C CYS A 859 9.51 -22.76 -7.86
N ALA A 860 10.67 -23.37 -8.14
CA ALA A 860 11.14 -23.57 -9.51
C ALA A 860 10.54 -24.86 -10.07
N GLY A 861 9.32 -24.80 -10.59
CA GLY A 861 8.56 -26.00 -10.92
C GLY A 861 8.02 -26.07 -12.33
N ILE A 862 7.22 -25.08 -12.75
CA ILE A 862 6.31 -25.29 -13.86
C ILE A 862 6.90 -24.73 -15.16
N ASP A 863 7.26 -25.62 -16.10
CA ASP A 863 7.64 -25.25 -17.46
C ASP A 863 6.38 -24.89 -18.26
N LYS A 864 6.11 -23.58 -18.36
CA LYS A 864 4.92 -23.05 -19.05
C LYS A 864 5.02 -23.23 -20.56
N GLU A 865 6.23 -23.24 -21.10
CA GLU A 865 6.53 -23.45 -22.51
C GLU A 865 6.25 -24.90 -22.93
N GLU A 866 6.77 -25.88 -22.19
CA GLU A 866 6.44 -27.30 -22.38
C GLU A 866 4.93 -27.52 -22.22
N GLY A 867 4.32 -26.88 -21.21
CA GLY A 867 2.89 -26.93 -20.99
C GLY A 867 2.07 -26.36 -22.15
N LEU A 868 2.51 -25.26 -22.76
CA LEU A 868 1.87 -24.64 -23.92
C LEU A 868 1.92 -25.56 -25.13
N LEU A 869 3.08 -26.16 -25.39
CA LEU A 869 3.29 -27.11 -26.48
C LEU A 869 2.47 -28.38 -26.28
N SER A 870 2.42 -28.92 -25.06
CA SER A 870 1.61 -30.08 -24.71
C SER A 870 0.11 -29.79 -24.86
N ALA A 871 -0.38 -28.67 -24.33
CA ALA A 871 -1.78 -28.27 -24.47
C ALA A 871 -2.18 -28.03 -25.94
N ALA A 872 -1.32 -27.39 -26.74
CA ALA A 872 -1.55 -27.17 -28.16
C ALA A 872 -1.50 -28.49 -28.96
N SER A 873 -0.54 -29.36 -28.65
CA SER A 873 -0.40 -30.69 -29.25
C SER A 873 -1.47 -31.66 -28.80
N LEU A 874 -2.28 -31.37 -27.78
CA LEU A 874 -3.46 -32.12 -27.36
C LEU A 874 -4.79 -31.47 -27.79
N GLY A 875 -4.76 -30.21 -28.21
CA GLY A 875 -5.93 -29.46 -28.67
C GLY A 875 -6.75 -28.82 -27.55
N HIS A 876 -6.16 -28.63 -26.36
CA HIS A 876 -6.83 -28.04 -25.20
C HIS A 876 -6.80 -26.51 -25.28
N GLU A 877 -7.68 -25.94 -26.12
CA GLU A 877 -7.69 -24.50 -26.44
C GLU A 877 -7.78 -23.59 -25.22
N ASP A 878 -8.66 -23.93 -24.27
CA ASP A 878 -8.87 -23.10 -23.07
C ASP A 878 -7.63 -23.07 -22.17
N ILE A 879 -6.83 -24.13 -22.17
CA ILE A 879 -5.57 -24.22 -21.44
C ILE A 879 -4.47 -23.42 -22.14
N VAL A 880 -4.42 -23.47 -23.48
CA VAL A 880 -3.49 -22.62 -24.24
C VAL A 880 -3.78 -21.15 -23.99
N ARG A 881 -5.05 -20.73 -24.00
CA ARG A 881 -5.44 -19.35 -23.66
C ARG A 881 -5.01 -18.96 -22.24
N LEU A 882 -5.24 -19.84 -21.26
CA LEU A 882 -4.80 -19.63 -19.89
C LEU A 882 -3.27 -19.46 -19.80
N LEU A 883 -2.48 -20.26 -20.52
CA LEU A 883 -1.02 -20.15 -20.51
C LEU A 883 -0.52 -18.86 -21.16
N LEU A 884 -1.16 -18.41 -22.25
CA LEU A 884 -0.89 -17.12 -22.88
C LEU A 884 -1.26 -15.95 -21.96
N GLU A 885 -2.39 -16.02 -21.24
CA GLU A 885 -2.75 -15.05 -20.19
C GLU A 885 -1.68 -14.97 -19.08
N MET A 886 -1.01 -16.09 -18.81
CA MET A 886 0.07 -16.22 -17.82
C MET A 886 1.48 -15.96 -18.40
N GLN A 887 1.56 -15.30 -19.56
CA GLN A 887 2.80 -14.88 -20.23
C GLN A 887 3.73 -16.02 -20.67
N ALA A 888 3.21 -17.22 -20.95
CA ALA A 888 4.01 -18.28 -21.59
C ALA A 888 4.54 -17.80 -22.95
N ASN A 889 5.79 -18.14 -23.28
CA ASN A 889 6.36 -17.79 -24.59
C ASN A 889 5.60 -18.52 -25.72
N MET A 890 4.80 -17.76 -26.49
CA MET A 890 3.98 -18.31 -27.56
C MET A 890 4.77 -18.87 -28.75
N ASP A 891 6.04 -18.48 -28.86
CA ASP A 891 6.98 -18.92 -29.90
C ASP A 891 7.95 -20.00 -29.39
N ALA A 892 7.68 -20.60 -28.23
CA ALA A 892 8.42 -21.75 -27.75
C ALA A 892 8.36 -22.91 -28.76
N VAL A 893 9.42 -23.71 -28.80
CA VAL A 893 9.59 -24.83 -29.74
C VAL A 893 9.82 -26.13 -28.98
N ASP A 894 9.27 -27.23 -29.49
CA ASP A 894 9.58 -28.58 -29.00
C ASP A 894 10.92 -29.10 -29.56
N GLU A 895 11.28 -30.34 -29.23
CA GLU A 895 12.52 -31.00 -29.69
C GLU A 895 12.65 -31.07 -31.22
N ASN A 896 11.53 -30.98 -31.96
CA ASN A 896 11.51 -30.99 -33.42
C ASN A 896 11.50 -29.57 -34.02
N GLY A 897 11.55 -28.53 -33.19
CA GLY A 897 11.44 -27.13 -33.61
C GLY A 897 9.99 -26.67 -33.82
N MET A 898 8.97 -27.45 -33.42
CA MET A 898 7.58 -27.11 -33.68
C MET A 898 7.03 -26.19 -32.59
N THR A 899 6.35 -25.11 -32.99
CA THR A 899 5.64 -24.19 -32.09
C THR A 899 4.18 -24.62 -31.85
N ALA A 900 3.49 -23.97 -30.91
CA ALA A 900 2.05 -24.14 -30.71
C ALA A 900 1.24 -23.84 -32.00
N LEU A 901 1.70 -22.90 -32.83
CA LEU A 901 1.09 -22.61 -34.13
C LEU A 901 1.26 -23.78 -35.11
N HIS A 902 2.42 -24.44 -35.13
CA HIS A 902 2.62 -25.66 -35.93
C HIS A 902 1.65 -26.76 -35.50
N GLN A 903 1.56 -27.01 -34.19
CA GLN A 903 0.71 -28.06 -33.63
C GLN A 903 -0.78 -27.83 -33.92
N SER A 904 -1.25 -26.58 -33.77
CA SER A 904 -2.64 -26.20 -34.10
C SER A 904 -2.96 -26.37 -35.59
N CYS A 905 -2.03 -25.95 -36.47
CA CYS A 905 -2.20 -26.07 -37.92
C CYS A 905 -2.12 -27.52 -38.42
N ALA A 906 -1.21 -28.33 -37.87
CA ALA A 906 -1.08 -29.75 -38.18
C ALA A 906 -2.32 -30.57 -37.77
N ARG A 907 -3.09 -30.08 -36.79
CA ARG A 907 -4.36 -30.67 -36.35
C ARG A 907 -5.60 -30.07 -37.02
N GLY A 908 -5.43 -28.99 -37.78
CA GLY A 908 -6.53 -28.24 -38.39
C GLY A 908 -7.37 -27.45 -37.38
N ASN A 909 -6.87 -27.23 -36.16
CA ASN A 909 -7.56 -26.44 -35.14
C ASN A 909 -7.46 -24.94 -35.46
N CYS A 910 -8.41 -24.47 -36.27
CA CYS A 910 -8.47 -23.09 -36.73
C CYS A 910 -8.79 -22.10 -35.60
N HIS A 911 -9.52 -22.52 -34.57
CA HIS A 911 -9.84 -21.67 -33.43
C HIS A 911 -8.59 -21.38 -32.59
N LEU A 912 -7.79 -22.41 -32.34
CA LEU A 912 -6.50 -22.27 -31.66
C LEU A 912 -5.50 -21.46 -32.48
N ALA A 913 -5.41 -21.74 -33.79
CA ALA A 913 -4.55 -20.99 -34.70
C ALA A 913 -4.94 -19.50 -34.74
N SER A 914 -6.25 -19.19 -34.79
CA SER A 914 -6.74 -17.80 -34.70
C SER A 914 -6.30 -17.13 -33.40
N ALA A 915 -6.48 -17.81 -32.26
CA ALA A 915 -6.12 -17.26 -30.96
C ALA A 915 -4.62 -16.96 -30.84
N LEU A 916 -3.75 -17.85 -31.36
CA LEU A 916 -2.31 -17.64 -31.37
C LEU A 916 -1.90 -16.48 -32.30
N LEU A 917 -2.54 -16.36 -33.46
CA LEU A 917 -2.27 -15.27 -34.42
C LEU A 917 -2.77 -13.91 -33.92
N GLU A 918 -3.93 -13.88 -33.26
CA GLU A 918 -4.46 -12.68 -32.58
C GLU A 918 -3.56 -12.25 -31.41
N ALA A 919 -2.94 -13.20 -30.72
CA ALA A 919 -1.96 -12.94 -29.66
C ALA A 919 -0.61 -12.43 -30.19
N GLY A 920 -0.37 -12.48 -31.51
CA GLY A 920 0.82 -11.92 -32.16
C GLY A 920 2.01 -12.86 -32.32
N CYS A 921 1.80 -14.18 -32.34
CA CYS A 921 2.89 -15.15 -32.54
C CYS A 921 3.59 -14.99 -33.91
N VAL A 922 4.85 -15.41 -33.98
CA VAL A 922 5.61 -15.38 -35.23
C VAL A 922 5.11 -16.49 -36.17
N ARG A 923 4.52 -16.06 -37.28
CA ARG A 923 3.78 -16.95 -38.21
C ARG A 923 4.67 -17.92 -38.99
N ASP A 924 5.91 -17.49 -39.23
CA ASP A 924 6.80 -18.07 -40.24
C ASP A 924 8.04 -18.74 -39.60
N ILE A 925 7.98 -19.09 -38.31
CA ILE A 925 8.99 -19.94 -37.68
C ILE A 925 9.03 -21.27 -38.45
N GLY A 926 10.23 -21.75 -38.79
CA GLY A 926 10.44 -23.08 -39.36
C GLY A 926 10.80 -24.08 -38.27
N ASP A 927 10.28 -25.29 -38.39
CA ASP A 927 10.75 -26.43 -37.59
C ASP A 927 12.20 -26.83 -37.94
N SER A 928 12.68 -27.95 -37.38
CA SER A 928 14.03 -28.48 -37.67
C SER A 928 14.30 -28.77 -39.16
N ASP A 929 13.26 -29.00 -39.96
CA ASP A 929 13.34 -29.15 -41.41
C ASP A 929 13.10 -27.83 -42.18
N GLY A 930 12.93 -26.72 -41.47
CA GLY A 930 12.59 -25.42 -42.04
C GLY A 930 11.11 -25.29 -42.47
N LYS A 931 10.25 -26.26 -42.13
CA LYS A 931 8.82 -26.22 -42.49
C LYS A 931 8.07 -25.33 -41.51
N CYS A 932 7.46 -24.26 -42.01
CA CYS A 932 6.60 -23.40 -41.20
C CYS A 932 5.17 -23.97 -41.02
N ALA A 933 4.36 -23.35 -40.15
CA ALA A 933 2.98 -23.75 -39.87
C ALA A 933 2.11 -23.88 -41.14
N LEU A 934 2.35 -23.06 -42.17
CA LEU A 934 1.67 -23.14 -43.46
C LEU A 934 1.99 -24.44 -44.21
N HIS A 935 3.23 -24.93 -44.15
CA HIS A 935 3.58 -26.24 -44.71
C HIS A 935 2.83 -27.36 -44.00
N TRP A 936 2.78 -27.33 -42.67
CA TRP A 936 2.07 -28.35 -41.89
C TRP A 936 0.56 -28.36 -42.14
N ALA A 937 -0.07 -27.20 -42.28
CA ALA A 937 -1.48 -27.11 -42.68
C ALA A 937 -1.73 -27.76 -44.06
N ILE A 938 -0.78 -27.64 -44.99
CA ILE A 938 -0.87 -28.23 -46.33
C ILE A 938 -0.61 -29.73 -46.29
N TYR A 939 0.48 -30.20 -45.67
CA TYR A 939 0.81 -31.63 -45.57
C TYR A 939 -0.25 -32.44 -44.83
N LYS A 940 -0.97 -31.83 -43.89
CA LYS A 940 -2.08 -32.45 -43.16
C LYS A 940 -3.45 -32.21 -43.81
N ASN A 941 -3.49 -31.56 -44.97
CA ASN A 941 -4.70 -31.29 -45.75
C ASN A 941 -5.78 -30.52 -44.99
N HIS A 942 -5.40 -29.39 -44.38
CA HIS A 942 -6.28 -28.49 -43.63
C HIS A 942 -6.48 -27.15 -44.35
N PRO A 943 -7.32 -27.09 -45.42
CA PRO A 943 -7.49 -25.89 -46.24
C PRO A 943 -8.05 -24.69 -45.48
N ALA A 944 -8.82 -24.92 -44.41
CA ALA A 944 -9.31 -23.85 -43.54
C ALA A 944 -8.17 -23.16 -42.77
N ALA A 945 -7.21 -23.93 -42.25
CA ALA A 945 -6.02 -23.40 -41.59
C ALA A 945 -5.11 -22.68 -42.59
N VAL A 946 -4.97 -23.20 -43.81
CA VAL A 946 -4.25 -22.52 -44.92
C VAL A 946 -4.85 -21.14 -45.19
N ARG A 947 -6.18 -21.06 -45.35
CA ARG A 947 -6.87 -19.79 -45.59
C ARG A 947 -6.64 -18.81 -44.44
N LEU A 948 -6.74 -19.30 -43.20
CA LEU A 948 -6.56 -18.49 -41.99
C LEU A 948 -5.14 -17.91 -41.90
N LEU A 949 -4.11 -18.74 -42.13
CA LEU A 949 -2.71 -18.29 -42.14
C LEU A 949 -2.44 -17.26 -43.24
N LEU A 950 -2.98 -17.47 -44.46
CA LEU A 950 -2.84 -16.51 -45.55
C LEU A 950 -3.52 -15.18 -45.25
N GLN A 951 -4.71 -15.21 -44.63
CA GLN A 951 -5.41 -14.00 -44.18
C GLN A 951 -4.65 -13.27 -43.07
N ALA A 952 -3.97 -14.01 -42.19
CA ALA A 952 -3.08 -13.45 -41.17
C ALA A 952 -1.73 -12.98 -41.73
N GLY A 953 -1.50 -13.11 -43.05
CA GLY A 953 -0.32 -12.61 -43.75
C GLY A 953 0.91 -13.51 -43.67
N ALA A 954 0.75 -14.81 -43.39
CA ALA A 954 1.85 -15.79 -43.42
C ALA A 954 2.58 -15.76 -44.78
N ASN A 955 3.89 -16.01 -44.76
CA ASN A 955 4.70 -16.01 -45.96
C ASN A 955 4.37 -17.23 -46.83
N LYS A 956 3.52 -17.00 -47.83
CA LYS A 956 3.12 -17.97 -48.85
C LYS A 956 4.27 -18.54 -49.69
N ASP A 957 5.44 -17.89 -49.66
CA ASP A 957 6.64 -18.25 -50.41
C ASP A 957 7.79 -18.73 -49.49
N SER A 958 7.50 -19.02 -48.22
CA SER A 958 8.50 -19.54 -47.29
C SER A 958 9.05 -20.87 -47.82
N ALA A 959 10.37 -21.03 -47.92
CA ALA A 959 10.97 -22.27 -48.39
C ALA A 959 11.53 -23.07 -47.22
N ASP A 960 11.29 -24.39 -47.19
CA ASP A 960 11.91 -25.29 -46.20
C ASP A 960 13.39 -25.57 -46.54
N ASN A 961 14.06 -26.42 -45.75
CA ASN A 961 15.49 -26.73 -45.94
C ASN A 961 15.80 -27.40 -47.30
N THR A 962 14.80 -27.92 -48.00
CA THR A 962 14.90 -28.50 -49.34
C THR A 962 14.54 -27.51 -50.45
N GLY A 963 14.17 -26.27 -50.11
CA GLY A 963 13.65 -25.29 -51.07
C GLY A 963 12.18 -25.51 -51.43
N THR A 964 11.48 -26.44 -50.78
CA THR A 964 10.07 -26.69 -51.02
C THR A 964 9.25 -25.53 -50.47
N THR A 965 8.38 -24.94 -51.30
CA THR A 965 7.45 -23.87 -50.91
C THR A 965 6.07 -24.46 -50.58
N PRO A 966 5.16 -23.70 -49.94
CA PRO A 966 3.77 -24.10 -49.77
C PRO A 966 3.09 -24.53 -51.08
N LEU A 967 3.42 -23.88 -52.20
CA LEU A 967 2.88 -24.22 -53.51
C LEU A 967 3.46 -25.55 -54.03
N HIS A 968 4.77 -25.78 -53.89
CA HIS A 968 5.38 -27.08 -54.19
C HIS A 968 4.72 -28.20 -53.37
N ALA A 969 4.54 -28.00 -52.06
CA ALA A 969 3.88 -28.97 -51.18
C ALA A 969 2.43 -29.24 -51.60
N ALA A 970 1.65 -28.22 -51.92
CA ALA A 970 0.25 -28.39 -52.35
C ALA A 970 0.13 -29.14 -53.69
N MET A 971 1.03 -28.87 -54.64
CA MET A 971 1.04 -29.52 -55.94
C MET A 971 1.58 -30.96 -55.88
N GLY A 972 2.66 -31.19 -55.13
CA GLY A 972 3.21 -32.53 -54.91
C GLY A 972 2.24 -33.49 -54.24
N GLN A 973 1.36 -32.98 -53.38
CA GLN A 973 0.28 -33.76 -52.73
C GLN A 973 -1.03 -33.83 -53.53
N GLY A 974 -1.14 -33.12 -54.66
CA GLY A 974 -2.35 -33.08 -55.50
C GLY A 974 -3.51 -32.23 -54.94
N TYR A 975 -3.25 -31.34 -53.98
CA TYR A 975 -4.26 -30.50 -53.32
C TYR A 975 -4.61 -29.26 -54.16
N THR A 976 -5.34 -29.48 -55.26
CA THR A 976 -5.72 -28.45 -56.25
C THR A 976 -6.46 -27.25 -55.67
N GLY A 977 -7.36 -27.47 -54.69
CA GLY A 977 -8.07 -26.39 -54.00
C GLY A 977 -7.14 -25.50 -53.17
N THR A 978 -6.16 -26.10 -52.49
CA THR A 978 -5.16 -25.40 -51.68
C THR A 978 -4.17 -24.63 -52.55
N ALA A 979 -3.72 -25.23 -53.66
CA ALA A 979 -2.86 -24.54 -54.62
C ALA A 979 -3.55 -23.34 -55.26
N ARG A 980 -4.86 -23.47 -55.60
CA ARG A 980 -5.65 -22.32 -56.05
C ARG A 980 -5.65 -21.19 -55.02
N MET A 981 -5.87 -21.50 -53.74
CA MET A 981 -5.85 -20.49 -52.68
C MET A 981 -4.49 -19.80 -52.55
N LEU A 982 -3.38 -20.53 -52.70
CA LEU A 982 -2.03 -19.96 -52.68
C LEU A 982 -1.77 -19.05 -53.90
N LEU A 983 -2.22 -19.45 -55.09
CA LEU A 983 -2.11 -18.65 -56.31
C LEU A 983 -2.97 -17.38 -56.23
N GLU A 984 -4.19 -17.48 -55.70
CA GLU A 984 -5.06 -16.33 -55.43
C GLU A 984 -4.44 -15.36 -54.42
N ALA A 985 -3.69 -15.88 -53.44
CA ALA A 985 -2.89 -15.07 -52.51
C ALA A 985 -1.60 -14.52 -53.12
N GLY A 986 -1.28 -14.86 -54.39
CA GLY A 986 -0.14 -14.37 -55.15
C GLY A 986 1.17 -15.12 -54.92
N ALA A 987 1.12 -16.42 -54.58
CA ALA A 987 2.33 -17.24 -54.42
C ALA A 987 3.17 -17.29 -55.71
N ASN A 988 4.49 -17.23 -55.57
CA ASN A 988 5.41 -17.19 -56.70
C ASN A 988 5.58 -18.58 -57.32
N VAL A 989 5.18 -18.72 -58.59
CA VAL A 989 5.27 -19.96 -59.36
C VAL A 989 6.66 -20.28 -59.88
N ASP A 990 7.57 -19.30 -59.86
CA ASP A 990 8.91 -19.40 -60.47
C ASP A 990 10.00 -19.79 -59.45
N LEU A 991 9.65 -19.98 -58.17
CA LEU A 991 10.59 -20.45 -57.15
C LEU A 991 10.97 -21.89 -57.42
N ARG A 992 12.27 -22.21 -57.33
CA ARG A 992 12.80 -23.56 -57.53
C ARG A 992 13.14 -24.18 -56.18
N ASP A 993 12.86 -25.48 -56.04
CA ASP A 993 13.41 -26.27 -54.94
C ASP A 993 14.89 -26.58 -55.19
N ARG A 994 15.52 -27.33 -54.27
CA ARG A 994 16.95 -27.68 -54.34
C ARG A 994 17.21 -28.98 -55.09
N ASP A 995 16.20 -29.63 -55.66
CA ASP A 995 16.39 -30.80 -56.51
C ASP A 995 16.76 -30.28 -57.93
N PRO A 996 17.95 -30.63 -58.47
CA PRO A 996 18.51 -30.02 -59.67
C PRO A 996 17.75 -30.25 -60.98
#